data_AF-A0A4S9CUD1-F1
#
_entry.id   AF-A0A4S9CUD1-F1
#
_cell.length_a   1.000
_cell.length_b   1.000
_cell.length_c   1.000
_cell.angle_alpha   90.00
_cell.angle_beta   90.00
_cell.angle_gamma   90.00
#
_symmetry.space_group_name_H-M   'P 1'
#
loop_
_entity.id
_entity.type
_entity.pdbx_description
1 polymer ?
#
loop_
_entity_poly.entity_id
_entity_poly.type
_entity_poly.pdbx_seq_one_letter_code
_entity_poly.pdbx_strand_id
1 'polypeptide(L)'
;MEHIKRTFAQAKQESRPALVTYVTAGFPTPEETPDIMLAMEAGGADVIELGMPFTDPIADGPTIQKANTIALKNGVNIISTIQMVRDARKRGLRAPVMLMGYYNPVLSYGEDKILKDCKEAGVNGFIMVDLPPEEAVRFRNHCTKAGLSYIPLIAPATSENRMKLLCKIADSFIYVVSRMGVTGASGTVNTALPDLLDRVHSYSGGIPAAVGFGVSTRDHYLSIGSMAEGVVIGSQIISTLADAPAGQGAKAVEDYLDGITQRRETIKSQTREVGMVETMNEAKEPENVHVDGVVKDKDTPDGPGLADQIEALNTDGPMDSNAIPARFGEFGGQYVPESLMDCLRELENGFQSAINDEKFWEEYRTHYEWMGRPGHLHMAERLTEHAGGANIWLKREDLNHTGSHKINNALGQVLLARRLGKTEIIAETGAGQHGVATATVCAKFGMKCTVYMGAEDVRRQALNVFRIKLLGAQVIAVEAGSRTLRDAVNEAMRAWVVKLDTTHYIIGSAIGPHPFPTIVRTFQSVIGQETKEQMQAMKGKLPDAVVACVGGGSNAVGMFYPFSKDPSVKLLGVEAGGDGVDTDRHSATLSGGTHGVLHGVRTYILQDKHGQISDTHSVSAGLDYPGVGPELANWKDTDRAKFIAATDAEAFIGFRLLSQLEGIIPALETSHAIFGAVELAKTMKKGEDIVICLSGRGDKDVQSVAEELPKLGPKIGWDLRF
;
A
#
# COMPACT_ATOMS: atom_id res chain seq x y z
N MET A 1 -7.64 27.35 -2.67
CA MET A 1 -8.89 27.02 -3.40
C MET A 1 -9.19 28.03 -4.52
N GLU A 2 -9.61 29.27 -4.23
CA GLU A 2 -10.06 30.25 -5.25
C GLU A 2 -9.04 30.59 -6.36
N HIS A 3 -7.75 30.42 -6.10
CA HIS A 3 -6.73 30.56 -7.14
C HIS A 3 -6.93 29.54 -8.27
N ILE A 4 -7.11 28.27 -7.92
CA ILE A 4 -7.25 27.16 -8.87
C ILE A 4 -8.54 27.34 -9.68
N LYS A 5 -9.65 27.68 -9.02
CA LYS A 5 -10.93 27.95 -9.70
C LYS A 5 -10.80 29.06 -10.74
N ARG A 6 -10.13 30.17 -10.39
CA ARG A 6 -9.87 31.27 -11.34
C ARG A 6 -9.00 30.84 -12.51
N THR A 7 -7.98 30.00 -12.26
CA THR A 7 -7.13 29.44 -13.31
C THR A 7 -7.93 28.64 -14.33
N PHE A 8 -8.80 27.72 -13.89
CA PHE A 8 -9.65 26.95 -14.81
C PHE A 8 -10.70 27.82 -15.51
N ALA A 9 -11.27 28.81 -14.82
CA ALA A 9 -12.19 29.76 -15.42
C ALA A 9 -11.52 30.61 -16.51
N GLN A 10 -10.28 31.05 -16.29
CA GLN A 10 -9.48 31.80 -17.25
C GLN A 10 -9.14 30.94 -18.47
N ALA A 11 -8.66 29.71 -18.27
CA ALA A 11 -8.38 28.79 -19.39
C ALA A 11 -9.63 28.58 -20.27
N LYS A 12 -10.79 28.42 -19.62
CA LYS A 12 -12.09 28.33 -20.31
C LYS A 12 -12.43 29.60 -21.09
N GLN A 13 -12.20 30.79 -20.53
CA GLN A 13 -12.39 32.07 -21.25
C GLN A 13 -11.46 32.21 -22.46
N GLU A 14 -10.25 31.65 -22.36
CA GLU A 14 -9.25 31.62 -23.42
C GLU A 14 -9.50 30.50 -24.44
N SER A 15 -10.61 29.77 -24.35
CA SER A 15 -10.97 28.62 -25.22
C SER A 15 -9.87 27.56 -25.32
N ARG A 16 -9.23 27.24 -24.19
CA ARG A 16 -8.19 26.21 -24.10
C ARG A 16 -8.34 25.38 -22.83
N PRO A 17 -7.79 24.15 -22.77
CA PRO A 17 -7.68 23.45 -21.50
C PRO A 17 -6.66 24.13 -20.59
N ALA A 18 -6.84 23.97 -19.28
CA ALA A 18 -5.81 24.28 -18.29
C ALA A 18 -4.70 23.21 -18.34
N LEU A 19 -3.44 23.62 -18.37
CA LEU A 19 -2.30 22.72 -18.31
C LEU A 19 -1.86 22.54 -16.85
N VAL A 20 -2.04 21.32 -16.33
CA VAL A 20 -1.54 20.90 -15.03
C VAL A 20 -0.23 20.13 -15.27
N THR A 21 0.80 20.43 -14.48
CA THR A 21 2.14 19.86 -14.69
C THR A 21 2.67 19.26 -13.40
N TYR A 22 3.42 18.17 -13.48
CA TYR A 22 4.00 17.51 -12.30
C TYR A 22 5.53 17.49 -12.34
N VAL A 23 6.15 17.72 -11.18
CA VAL A 23 7.57 17.46 -10.94
C VAL A 23 7.79 16.93 -9.51
N THR A 24 8.73 16.00 -9.32
CA THR A 24 9.13 15.51 -7.99
C THR A 24 10.02 16.54 -7.31
N ALA A 25 9.70 16.93 -6.07
CA ALA A 25 10.51 17.87 -5.31
C ALA A 25 11.94 17.34 -5.13
N GLY A 26 12.92 18.20 -5.39
CA GLY A 26 14.35 17.91 -5.32
C GLY A 26 14.90 16.95 -6.37
N PHE A 27 14.18 16.77 -7.48
CA PHE A 27 14.68 16.15 -8.69
C PHE A 27 14.90 17.19 -9.81
N PRO A 28 16.07 17.23 -10.49
CA PRO A 28 17.25 16.40 -10.25
C PRO A 28 17.97 16.71 -8.92
N THR A 29 17.90 17.97 -8.48
CA THR A 29 18.49 18.46 -7.23
C THR A 29 17.50 19.35 -6.46
N PRO A 30 17.63 19.45 -5.12
CA PRO A 30 16.83 20.35 -4.28
C PRO A 30 16.88 21.82 -4.75
N GLU A 31 18.06 22.30 -5.12
CA GLU A 31 18.34 23.69 -5.46
C GLU A 31 17.68 24.12 -6.78
N GLU A 32 17.55 23.18 -7.73
CA GLU A 32 16.94 23.43 -9.04
C GLU A 32 15.40 23.42 -9.01
N THR A 33 14.77 22.86 -7.96
CA THR A 33 13.31 22.72 -7.92
C THR A 33 12.57 24.06 -8.09
N PRO A 34 12.93 25.14 -7.37
CA PRO A 34 12.30 26.44 -7.59
C PRO A 34 12.48 26.99 -9.01
N ASP A 35 13.65 26.79 -9.62
CA ASP A 35 13.93 27.17 -11.01
C ASP A 35 13.05 26.40 -12.00
N ILE A 36 12.91 25.10 -11.79
CA ILE A 36 12.07 24.23 -12.61
C ILE A 36 10.61 24.65 -12.50
N MET A 37 10.10 24.97 -11.30
CA MET A 37 8.72 25.44 -11.13
C MET A 37 8.47 26.77 -11.87
N LEU A 38 9.41 27.71 -11.83
CA LEU A 38 9.32 28.97 -12.58
C LEU A 38 9.36 28.72 -14.10
N ALA A 39 10.20 27.80 -14.55
CA ALA A 39 10.26 27.39 -15.95
C ALA A 39 8.98 26.70 -16.42
N MET A 40 8.33 25.89 -15.56
CA MET A 40 7.04 25.29 -15.84
C MET A 40 5.98 26.36 -16.07
N GLU A 41 5.89 27.37 -15.19
CA GLU A 41 5.01 28.52 -15.37
C GLU A 41 5.34 29.29 -16.67
N ALA A 42 6.62 29.56 -16.93
CA ALA A 42 7.06 30.28 -18.12
C ALA A 42 6.83 29.52 -19.44
N GLY A 43 6.74 28.19 -19.37
CA GLY A 43 6.38 27.30 -20.48
C GLY A 43 4.86 27.12 -20.66
N GLY A 44 4.04 27.73 -19.79
CA GLY A 44 2.59 27.73 -19.90
C GLY A 44 1.86 26.78 -18.96
N ALA A 45 2.50 26.28 -17.90
CA ALA A 45 1.78 25.58 -16.84
C ALA A 45 0.81 26.53 -16.14
N ASP A 46 -0.46 26.11 -16.04
CA ASP A 46 -1.50 26.84 -15.32
C ASP A 46 -1.60 26.37 -13.86
N VAL A 47 -1.26 25.11 -13.57
CA VAL A 47 -1.17 24.53 -12.21
C VAL A 47 0.08 23.66 -12.13
N ILE A 48 0.79 23.72 -11.00
CA ILE A 48 1.99 22.91 -10.74
C ILE A 48 1.72 21.95 -9.57
N GLU A 49 1.83 20.66 -9.84
CA GLU A 49 1.88 19.57 -8.87
C GLU A 49 3.33 19.34 -8.47
N LEU A 50 3.65 19.61 -7.21
CA LEU A 50 4.94 19.31 -6.63
C LEU A 50 4.84 18.00 -5.85
N GLY A 51 5.47 16.96 -6.39
CA GLY A 51 5.52 15.62 -5.83
C GLY A 51 6.32 15.58 -4.54
N MET A 52 5.70 15.13 -3.46
CA MET A 52 6.38 14.82 -2.20
C MET A 52 7.00 13.42 -2.32
N PRO A 53 8.34 13.30 -2.29
CA PRO A 53 8.97 12.01 -2.48
C PRO A 53 8.66 11.07 -1.32
N PHE A 54 8.40 9.81 -1.66
CA PHE A 54 8.07 8.75 -0.72
C PHE A 54 8.80 7.46 -1.09
N THR A 55 9.25 6.70 -0.09
CA THR A 55 9.97 5.42 -0.25
C THR A 55 9.10 4.30 -0.81
N ASP A 56 7.78 4.34 -0.61
CA ASP A 56 6.85 3.26 -1.02
C ASP A 56 5.75 3.74 -1.98
N PRO A 57 6.10 4.28 -3.16
CA PRO A 57 5.12 4.95 -4.02
C PRO A 57 4.35 3.96 -4.92
N ILE A 58 3.30 3.31 -4.39
CA ILE A 58 2.57 2.23 -5.10
C ILE A 58 1.89 2.66 -6.42
N ALA A 59 1.46 3.92 -6.54
CA ALA A 59 0.78 4.46 -7.73
C ALA A 59 1.76 4.90 -8.83
N ASP A 60 3.02 5.15 -8.48
CA ASP A 60 3.98 5.82 -9.36
C ASP A 60 4.57 4.84 -10.37
N GLY A 61 4.67 5.27 -11.63
CA GLY A 61 5.41 4.51 -12.64
C GLY A 61 6.94 4.58 -12.44
N PRO A 62 7.72 3.73 -13.14
CA PRO A 62 9.16 3.62 -12.94
C PRO A 62 9.93 4.94 -13.04
N THR A 63 9.50 5.84 -13.93
CA THR A 63 10.10 7.17 -14.11
C THR A 63 10.00 8.02 -12.84
N ILE A 64 8.82 8.10 -12.22
CA ILE A 64 8.60 8.90 -11.02
C ILE A 64 9.24 8.21 -9.80
N GLN A 65 9.19 6.87 -9.72
CA GLN A 65 9.91 6.12 -8.68
C GLN A 65 11.42 6.41 -8.67
N LYS A 66 12.04 6.49 -9.86
CA LYS A 66 13.44 6.87 -9.98
C LYS A 66 13.69 8.30 -9.49
N ALA A 67 12.81 9.23 -9.82
CA ALA A 67 12.89 10.61 -9.33
C ALA A 67 12.74 10.69 -7.80
N ASN A 68 11.76 9.98 -7.22
CA ASN A 68 11.59 9.86 -5.76
C ASN A 68 12.87 9.31 -5.10
N THR A 69 13.45 8.25 -5.65
CA THR A 69 14.68 7.66 -5.11
C THR A 69 15.85 8.66 -5.10
N ILE A 70 15.99 9.46 -6.16
CA ILE A 70 17.04 10.49 -6.25
C ILE A 70 16.76 11.62 -5.25
N ALA A 71 15.52 12.11 -5.19
CA ALA A 71 15.11 13.14 -4.25
C ALA A 71 15.34 12.72 -2.78
N LEU A 72 14.98 11.49 -2.40
CA LEU A 72 15.22 10.97 -1.05
C LEU A 72 16.71 10.86 -0.73
N LYS A 73 17.55 10.43 -1.69
CA LYS A 73 19.01 10.44 -1.54
C LYS A 73 19.58 11.84 -1.36
N ASN A 74 18.93 12.86 -1.93
CA ASN A 74 19.26 14.27 -1.73
C ASN A 74 18.72 14.82 -0.39
N GLY A 75 18.14 13.99 0.48
CA GLY A 75 17.63 14.40 1.79
C GLY A 75 16.29 15.13 1.76
N VAL A 76 15.56 15.05 0.64
CA VAL A 76 14.29 15.75 0.48
C VAL A 76 13.20 15.13 1.36
N ASN A 77 12.51 15.97 2.12
CA ASN A 77 11.37 15.64 2.96
C ASN A 77 10.31 16.76 2.89
N ILE A 78 9.19 16.63 3.61
CA ILE A 78 8.11 17.63 3.59
C ILE A 78 8.60 19.05 3.95
N ILE A 79 9.52 19.19 4.91
CA ILE A 79 10.03 20.50 5.32
C ILE A 79 10.75 21.18 4.16
N SER A 80 11.66 20.46 3.49
CA SER A 80 12.37 20.99 2.34
C SER A 80 11.44 21.21 1.14
N THR A 81 10.44 20.35 0.93
CA THR A 81 9.45 20.55 -0.14
C THR A 81 8.67 21.84 0.04
N ILE A 82 8.16 22.11 1.26
CA ILE A 82 7.49 23.38 1.59
C ILE A 82 8.45 24.56 1.42
N GLN A 83 9.72 24.39 1.81
CA GLN A 83 10.74 25.43 1.64
C GLN A 83 11.00 25.76 0.15
N MET A 84 11.05 24.76 -0.73
CA MET A 84 11.17 24.97 -2.18
C MET A 84 10.00 25.79 -2.73
N VAL A 85 8.78 25.55 -2.25
CA VAL A 85 7.62 26.39 -2.62
C VAL A 85 7.82 27.83 -2.16
N ARG A 86 8.26 28.06 -0.92
CA ARG A 86 8.55 29.42 -0.42
C ARG A 86 9.57 30.14 -1.29
N ASP A 87 10.61 29.44 -1.69
CA ASP A 87 11.69 30.03 -2.48
C ASP A 87 11.24 30.31 -3.92
N ALA A 88 10.42 29.44 -4.53
CA ALA A 88 9.78 29.70 -5.82
C ALA A 88 8.84 30.92 -5.74
N ARG A 89 8.02 31.03 -4.68
CA ARG A 89 7.14 32.19 -4.44
C ARG A 89 7.90 33.50 -4.29
N LYS A 90 9.00 33.52 -3.50
CA LYS A 90 9.86 34.70 -3.36
C LYS A 90 10.46 35.17 -4.69
N ARG A 91 10.69 34.23 -5.59
CA ARG A 91 11.26 34.46 -6.93
C ARG A 91 10.20 34.80 -7.98
N GLY A 92 8.93 34.90 -7.58
CA GLY A 92 7.85 35.42 -8.42
C GLY A 92 6.91 34.37 -9.00
N LEU A 93 6.99 33.10 -8.61
CA LEU A 93 6.07 32.06 -9.07
C LEU A 93 4.62 32.44 -8.74
N ARG A 94 3.75 32.56 -9.74
CA ARG A 94 2.33 32.91 -9.53
C ARG A 94 1.41 31.70 -9.66
N ALA A 95 1.75 30.72 -10.49
CA ALA A 95 0.93 29.55 -10.75
C ALA A 95 0.54 28.85 -9.44
N PRO A 96 -0.72 28.42 -9.27
CA PRO A 96 -1.12 27.64 -8.10
C PRO A 96 -0.29 26.37 -7.98
N VAL A 97 0.14 26.06 -6.75
CA VAL A 97 0.97 24.89 -6.43
C VAL A 97 0.15 23.90 -5.60
N MET A 98 0.13 22.64 -6.02
CA MET A 98 -0.50 21.52 -5.34
C MET A 98 0.58 20.59 -4.82
N LEU A 99 0.49 20.15 -3.57
CA LEU A 99 1.34 19.04 -3.10
C LEU A 99 0.68 17.71 -3.46
N MET A 100 1.38 16.90 -4.24
CA MET A 100 0.92 15.57 -4.63
C MET A 100 1.78 14.50 -3.96
N GLY A 101 1.17 13.46 -3.39
CA GLY A 101 1.93 12.38 -2.77
C GLY A 101 1.07 11.38 -2.03
N TYR A 102 1.71 10.64 -1.14
CA TYR A 102 1.10 9.57 -0.33
C TYR A 102 0.77 10.11 1.07
N TYR A 103 -0.21 9.48 1.72
CA TYR A 103 -0.71 9.96 3.00
C TYR A 103 0.28 9.74 4.16
N ASN A 104 1.15 8.72 4.10
CA ASN A 104 2.03 8.40 5.24
C ASN A 104 2.96 9.55 5.67
N PRO A 105 3.71 10.22 4.76
CA PRO A 105 4.49 11.40 5.14
C PRO A 105 3.64 12.52 5.76
N VAL A 106 2.43 12.74 5.25
CA VAL A 106 1.48 13.76 5.77
C VAL A 106 1.04 13.40 7.19
N LEU A 107 0.72 12.13 7.43
CA LEU A 107 0.36 11.60 8.74
C LEU A 107 1.51 11.76 9.75
N SER A 108 2.74 11.41 9.35
CA SER A 108 3.93 11.54 10.19
C SER A 108 4.26 13.01 10.53
N TYR A 109 4.03 13.93 9.60
CA TYR A 109 4.21 15.37 9.84
C TYR A 109 3.14 15.97 10.76
N GLY A 110 1.94 15.38 10.76
CA GLY A 110 0.74 15.89 11.43
C GLY A 110 -0.12 16.75 10.51
N GLU A 111 -1.40 16.36 10.34
CA GLU A 111 -2.35 17.00 9.42
C GLU A 111 -2.52 18.51 9.68
N ASP A 112 -2.79 18.92 10.92
CA ASP A 112 -3.01 20.34 11.21
C ASP A 112 -1.76 21.18 10.94
N LYS A 113 -0.58 20.61 11.26
CA LYS A 113 0.70 21.27 11.09
C LYS A 113 1.02 21.47 9.61
N ILE A 114 0.89 20.41 8.79
CA ILE A 114 1.18 20.50 7.36
C ILE A 114 0.24 21.47 6.64
N LEU A 115 -1.06 21.47 6.98
CA LEU A 115 -2.04 22.40 6.40
C LEU A 115 -1.68 23.86 6.69
N LYS A 116 -1.30 24.16 7.94
CA LYS A 116 -0.85 25.50 8.33
C LYS A 116 0.41 25.92 7.57
N ASP A 117 1.44 25.10 7.60
CA ASP A 117 2.75 25.43 7.02
C ASP A 117 2.68 25.55 5.48
N CYS A 118 1.85 24.73 4.84
CA CYS A 118 1.57 24.81 3.40
C CYS A 118 0.84 26.09 3.03
N LYS A 119 -0.18 26.49 3.80
CA LYS A 119 -0.90 27.75 3.58
C LYS A 119 0.05 28.94 3.68
N GLU A 120 0.89 28.98 4.72
CA GLU A 120 1.89 30.04 4.93
C GLU A 120 2.94 30.07 3.80
N ALA A 121 3.29 28.92 3.23
CA ALA A 121 4.22 28.82 2.12
C ALA A 121 3.62 29.21 0.76
N GLY A 122 2.29 29.35 0.65
CA GLY A 122 1.62 29.65 -0.61
C GLY A 122 1.31 28.42 -1.47
N VAL A 123 1.19 27.24 -0.85
CA VAL A 123 0.56 26.04 -1.43
C VAL A 123 -0.95 26.27 -1.52
N ASN A 124 -1.59 25.71 -2.55
CA ASN A 124 -3.00 25.93 -2.86
C ASN A 124 -3.90 24.72 -2.57
N GLY A 125 -3.31 23.54 -2.38
CA GLY A 125 -4.03 22.32 -2.04
C GLY A 125 -3.20 21.04 -2.11
N PHE A 126 -3.89 19.90 -1.98
CA PHE A 126 -3.32 18.57 -1.95
C PHE A 126 -3.98 17.61 -2.95
N ILE A 127 -3.19 16.66 -3.45
CA ILE A 127 -3.64 15.43 -4.12
C ILE A 127 -3.02 14.26 -3.33
N MET A 128 -3.82 13.52 -2.57
CA MET A 128 -3.37 12.31 -1.87
C MET A 128 -3.77 11.08 -2.68
N VAL A 129 -2.78 10.35 -3.19
CA VAL A 129 -3.01 9.30 -4.19
C VAL A 129 -3.59 8.01 -3.62
N ASP A 130 -3.48 7.82 -2.30
CA ASP A 130 -3.78 6.59 -1.58
C ASP A 130 -4.76 6.80 -0.41
N LEU A 131 -5.38 7.98 -0.30
CA LEU A 131 -6.28 8.29 0.81
C LEU A 131 -7.71 7.79 0.51
N PRO A 132 -8.26 6.84 1.28
CA PRO A 132 -9.61 6.33 1.03
C PRO A 132 -10.67 7.40 1.32
N PRO A 133 -11.85 7.39 0.67
CA PRO A 133 -12.79 8.50 0.69
C PRO A 133 -13.33 8.81 2.09
N GLU A 134 -13.45 7.79 2.94
CA GLU A 134 -13.89 7.94 4.31
C GLU A 134 -12.93 8.86 5.10
N GLU A 135 -11.62 8.73 4.86
CA GLU A 135 -10.60 9.62 5.43
C GLU A 135 -10.41 10.90 4.62
N ALA A 136 -10.57 10.82 3.30
CA ALA A 136 -10.49 11.97 2.41
C ALA A 136 -11.52 13.02 2.78
N VAL A 137 -12.73 12.64 3.23
CA VAL A 137 -13.74 13.61 3.70
C VAL A 137 -13.22 14.38 4.91
N ARG A 138 -12.64 13.69 5.91
CA ARG A 138 -12.05 14.35 7.09
C ARG A 138 -10.93 15.30 6.67
N PHE A 139 -9.98 14.81 5.88
CA PHE A 139 -8.82 15.59 5.44
C PHE A 139 -9.23 16.77 4.55
N ARG A 140 -10.22 16.59 3.65
CA ARG A 140 -10.80 17.64 2.81
C ARG A 140 -11.48 18.71 3.65
N ASN A 141 -12.19 18.34 4.71
CA ASN A 141 -12.80 19.31 5.62
C ASN A 141 -11.73 20.14 6.34
N HIS A 142 -10.61 19.53 6.74
CA HIS A 142 -9.46 20.26 7.28
C HIS A 142 -8.83 21.19 6.24
N CYS A 143 -8.63 20.72 5.00
CA CYS A 143 -8.15 21.54 3.88
C CYS A 143 -9.04 22.77 3.66
N THR A 144 -10.37 22.57 3.62
CA THR A 144 -11.37 23.62 3.41
C THR A 144 -11.29 24.68 4.51
N LYS A 145 -11.22 24.26 5.78
CA LYS A 145 -11.04 25.18 6.92
C LYS A 145 -9.73 25.98 6.81
N ALA A 146 -8.68 25.39 6.26
CA ALA A 146 -7.43 26.07 5.98
C ALA A 146 -7.48 26.95 4.71
N GLY A 147 -8.52 26.89 3.87
CA GLY A 147 -8.59 27.58 2.58
C GLY A 147 -7.80 26.90 1.45
N LEU A 148 -7.38 25.66 1.68
CA LEU A 148 -6.66 24.80 0.75
C LEU A 148 -7.64 23.89 0.01
N SER A 149 -7.33 23.52 -1.23
CA SER A 149 -8.13 22.56 -1.99
C SER A 149 -7.71 21.14 -1.67
N TYR A 150 -8.65 20.20 -1.65
CA TYR A 150 -8.37 18.79 -1.83
C TYR A 150 -8.88 18.37 -3.20
N ILE A 151 -8.08 17.64 -3.97
CA ILE A 151 -8.44 17.19 -5.32
C ILE A 151 -8.63 15.68 -5.29
N PRO A 152 -9.87 15.19 -5.46
CA PRO A 152 -10.14 13.77 -5.55
C PRO A 152 -9.70 13.20 -6.90
N LEU A 153 -9.32 11.91 -6.89
CA LEU A 153 -8.99 11.15 -8.09
C LEU A 153 -10.15 10.25 -8.48
N ILE A 154 -10.43 10.15 -9.78
CA ILE A 154 -11.40 9.22 -10.37
C ILE A 154 -10.69 8.40 -11.44
N ALA A 155 -10.89 7.09 -11.41
CA ALA A 155 -10.33 6.15 -12.39
C ALA A 155 -11.45 5.47 -13.19
N PRO A 156 -11.13 4.76 -14.29
CA PRO A 156 -12.14 4.03 -15.05
C PRO A 156 -12.85 2.96 -14.20
N ALA A 157 -12.10 2.38 -13.26
CA ALA A 157 -12.57 1.44 -12.24
C ALA A 157 -13.09 2.14 -10.98
N THR A 158 -13.69 3.33 -11.10
CA THR A 158 -14.44 3.97 -10.02
C THR A 158 -15.92 3.67 -10.19
N SER A 159 -16.51 2.99 -9.20
CA SER A 159 -17.96 2.72 -9.16
C SER A 159 -18.80 4.00 -9.14
N GLU A 160 -20.04 3.91 -9.59
CA GLU A 160 -20.94 5.06 -9.70
C GLU A 160 -21.19 5.77 -8.36
N ASN A 161 -21.45 5.03 -7.28
CA ASN A 161 -21.70 5.61 -5.96
C ASN A 161 -20.46 6.34 -5.42
N ARG A 162 -19.29 5.74 -5.62
CA ARG A 162 -18.01 6.34 -5.22
C ARG A 162 -17.68 7.56 -6.06
N MET A 163 -17.96 7.53 -7.36
CA MET A 163 -17.85 8.68 -8.25
C MET A 163 -18.72 9.84 -7.78
N LYS A 164 -19.98 9.58 -7.42
CA LYS A 164 -20.90 10.60 -6.86
C LYS A 164 -20.33 11.23 -5.58
N LEU A 165 -19.79 10.43 -4.66
CA LEU A 165 -19.12 10.95 -3.46
C LEU A 165 -17.91 11.82 -3.82
N LEU A 166 -17.01 11.31 -4.66
CA LEU A 166 -15.77 12.00 -5.05
C LEU A 166 -16.06 13.32 -5.75
N CYS A 167 -17.04 13.34 -6.66
CA CYS A 167 -17.53 14.56 -7.30
C CYS A 167 -18.12 15.54 -6.28
N LYS A 168 -18.86 15.06 -5.28
CA LYS A 168 -19.48 15.90 -4.23
C LYS A 168 -18.45 16.54 -3.28
N ILE A 169 -17.33 15.88 -3.02
CA ILE A 169 -16.26 16.42 -2.16
C ILE A 169 -15.23 17.25 -2.93
N ALA A 170 -15.27 17.24 -4.27
CA ALA A 170 -14.37 18.05 -5.09
C ALA A 170 -14.66 19.54 -4.89
N ASP A 171 -13.60 20.34 -4.79
CA ASP A 171 -13.74 21.79 -4.55
C ASP A 171 -13.25 22.65 -5.71
N SER A 172 -12.25 22.21 -6.47
CA SER A 172 -11.61 23.03 -7.51
C SER A 172 -11.60 22.35 -8.88
N PHE A 173 -11.10 21.13 -8.97
CA PHE A 173 -11.20 20.27 -10.14
C PHE A 173 -11.17 18.80 -9.69
N ILE A 174 -11.51 17.89 -10.60
CA ILE A 174 -11.46 16.44 -10.39
C ILE A 174 -10.31 15.90 -11.24
N TYR A 175 -9.40 15.13 -10.63
CA TYR A 175 -8.32 14.48 -11.37
C TYR A 175 -8.86 13.17 -11.96
N VAL A 176 -8.92 13.06 -13.29
CA VAL A 176 -9.36 11.85 -13.99
C VAL A 176 -8.15 11.10 -14.54
N VAL A 177 -7.98 9.87 -14.08
CA VAL A 177 -6.91 8.97 -14.53
C VAL A 177 -7.39 8.27 -15.79
N SER A 178 -6.74 8.49 -16.93
CA SER A 178 -7.23 7.99 -18.24
C SER A 178 -7.00 6.49 -18.49
N ARG A 179 -6.21 5.80 -17.67
CA ARG A 179 -5.85 4.38 -17.88
C ARG A 179 -5.91 3.55 -16.61
N MET A 180 -6.15 2.25 -16.82
CA MET A 180 -5.90 1.21 -15.82
C MET A 180 -4.39 0.91 -15.81
N GLY A 181 -3.65 1.39 -14.81
CA GLY A 181 -2.21 1.11 -14.64
C GLY A 181 -1.37 2.32 -14.24
N VAL A 182 -0.06 2.12 -14.06
CA VAL A 182 0.91 3.16 -13.68
C VAL A 182 1.31 4.07 -14.86
N THR A 183 1.83 5.27 -14.57
CA THR A 183 2.30 6.23 -15.58
C THR A 183 3.38 5.63 -16.48
N GLY A 184 3.21 5.65 -17.82
CA GLY A 184 4.27 5.32 -18.79
C GLY A 184 4.09 4.05 -19.62
N ALA A 185 3.06 3.23 -19.41
CA ALA A 185 2.77 2.06 -20.25
C ALA A 185 2.06 2.46 -21.57
N SER A 186 2.72 2.29 -22.74
CA SER A 186 2.29 2.39 -24.17
C SER A 186 1.15 3.35 -24.62
N GLY A 187 1.35 4.08 -25.72
CA GLY A 187 0.68 5.34 -26.09
C GLY A 187 -0.67 5.37 -26.82
N THR A 188 -1.71 4.61 -26.44
CA THR A 188 -3.08 4.82 -26.99
C THR A 188 -4.04 5.47 -25.99
N VAL A 189 -4.75 6.54 -26.40
CA VAL A 189 -5.82 7.15 -25.59
C VAL A 189 -6.92 6.11 -25.38
N ASN A 190 -7.39 5.97 -24.14
CA ASN A 190 -8.41 4.99 -23.78
C ASN A 190 -9.73 5.31 -24.50
N THR A 191 -10.27 4.36 -25.27
CA THR A 191 -11.53 4.54 -26.00
C THR A 191 -12.74 4.76 -25.09
N ALA A 192 -12.64 4.41 -23.80
CA ALA A 192 -13.66 4.62 -22.78
C ALA A 192 -13.54 5.97 -22.04
N LEU A 193 -12.56 6.81 -22.39
CA LEU A 193 -12.36 8.11 -21.74
C LEU A 193 -13.55 9.07 -21.91
N PRO A 194 -14.19 9.20 -23.10
CA PRO A 194 -15.38 10.06 -23.26
C PRO A 194 -16.52 9.67 -22.31
N ASP A 195 -16.87 8.38 -22.27
CA ASP A 195 -17.93 7.87 -21.39
C ASP A 195 -17.62 8.12 -19.91
N LEU A 196 -16.35 8.01 -19.51
CA LEU A 196 -15.93 8.33 -18.15
C LEU A 196 -16.10 9.81 -17.84
N LEU A 197 -15.71 10.70 -18.75
CA LEU A 197 -15.85 12.15 -18.59
C LEU A 197 -17.33 12.56 -18.52
N ASP A 198 -18.19 12.01 -19.39
CA ASP A 198 -19.63 12.27 -19.36
C ASP A 198 -20.23 11.91 -18.00
N ARG A 199 -19.84 10.75 -17.44
CA ARG A 199 -20.26 10.33 -16.09
C ARG A 199 -19.74 11.30 -15.02
N VAL A 200 -18.47 11.68 -15.06
CA VAL A 200 -17.89 12.64 -14.10
C VAL A 200 -18.63 13.98 -14.17
N HIS A 201 -18.83 14.52 -15.38
CA HIS A 201 -19.53 15.78 -15.59
C HIS A 201 -20.97 15.73 -15.08
N SER A 202 -21.67 14.62 -15.26
CA SER A 202 -23.03 14.40 -14.75
C SER A 202 -23.16 14.52 -13.23
N TYR A 203 -22.10 14.21 -12.48
CA TYR A 203 -22.09 14.24 -11.02
C TYR A 203 -21.31 15.42 -10.43
N SER A 204 -20.42 16.03 -11.19
CA SER A 204 -19.49 17.08 -10.75
C SER A 204 -20.16 18.41 -10.36
N GLY A 205 -21.42 18.64 -10.76
CA GLY A 205 -22.07 19.93 -10.56
C GLY A 205 -21.37 21.10 -11.27
N GLY A 206 -20.65 20.83 -12.38
CA GLY A 206 -19.92 21.84 -13.15
C GLY A 206 -18.47 22.08 -12.71
N ILE A 207 -17.96 21.27 -11.78
CA ILE A 207 -16.54 21.25 -11.43
C ILE A 207 -15.73 20.68 -12.61
N PRO A 208 -14.64 21.35 -13.06
CA PRO A 208 -13.86 20.91 -14.21
C PRO A 208 -13.14 19.59 -13.96
N ALA A 209 -12.97 18.79 -15.03
CA ALA A 209 -12.16 17.59 -15.02
C ALA A 209 -10.77 17.87 -15.62
N ALA A 210 -9.70 17.43 -14.94
CA ALA A 210 -8.34 17.43 -15.46
C ALA A 210 -7.90 15.99 -15.71
N VAL A 211 -7.60 15.66 -16.97
CA VAL A 211 -7.25 14.30 -17.37
C VAL A 211 -5.75 14.11 -17.39
N GLY A 212 -5.27 13.12 -16.65
CA GLY A 212 -3.86 12.72 -16.64
C GLY A 212 -3.61 11.34 -17.25
N PHE A 213 -2.32 11.01 -17.37
CA PHE A 213 -1.72 9.76 -17.86
C PHE A 213 -1.53 9.65 -19.38
N GLY A 214 -0.29 9.35 -19.80
CA GLY A 214 0.08 9.08 -21.20
C GLY A 214 0.25 10.32 -22.09
N VAL A 215 0.15 11.53 -21.53
CA VAL A 215 0.33 12.78 -22.28
C VAL A 215 1.81 13.14 -22.34
N SER A 216 2.36 13.16 -23.54
CA SER A 216 3.79 13.48 -23.78
C SER A 216 4.01 14.37 -25.00
N THR A 217 3.03 14.44 -25.91
CA THR A 217 3.11 15.21 -27.16
C THR A 217 2.01 16.26 -27.24
N ARG A 218 2.17 17.23 -28.14
CA ARG A 218 1.15 18.24 -28.41
C ARG A 218 -0.15 17.63 -28.92
N ASP A 219 -0.07 16.60 -29.77
CA ASP A 219 -1.26 15.92 -30.28
C ASP A 219 -2.06 15.25 -29.16
N HIS A 220 -1.39 14.66 -28.15
CA HIS A 220 -2.08 14.14 -26.97
C HIS A 220 -2.75 15.27 -26.18
N TYR A 221 -2.04 16.40 -25.99
CA TYR A 221 -2.58 17.57 -25.28
C TYR A 221 -3.82 18.15 -25.97
N LEU A 222 -3.78 18.32 -27.30
CA LEU A 222 -4.92 18.83 -28.08
C LEU A 222 -6.09 17.84 -28.10
N SER A 223 -5.80 16.54 -28.27
CA SER A 223 -6.82 15.49 -28.26
C SER A 223 -7.58 15.48 -26.93
N ILE A 224 -6.86 15.42 -25.81
CA ILE A 224 -7.50 15.42 -24.48
C ILE A 224 -8.17 16.76 -24.18
N GLY A 225 -7.53 17.87 -24.56
CA GLY A 225 -8.07 19.22 -24.39
C GLY A 225 -9.35 19.48 -25.16
N SER A 226 -9.68 18.66 -26.16
CA SER A 226 -10.97 18.73 -26.86
C SER A 226 -12.12 18.07 -26.08
N MET A 227 -11.81 17.29 -25.04
CA MET A 227 -12.75 16.50 -24.26
C MET A 227 -12.81 16.90 -22.77
N ALA A 228 -11.75 17.53 -22.24
CA ALA A 228 -11.63 17.86 -20.82
C ALA A 228 -11.17 19.30 -20.59
N GLU A 229 -11.57 19.89 -19.47
CA GLU A 229 -11.23 21.27 -19.11
C GLU A 229 -9.76 21.44 -18.67
N GLY A 230 -9.08 20.33 -18.35
CA GLY A 230 -7.66 20.33 -18.01
C GLY A 230 -6.91 19.10 -18.54
N VAL A 231 -5.62 19.28 -18.80
CA VAL A 231 -4.70 18.23 -19.25
C VAL A 231 -3.53 18.15 -18.27
N VAL A 232 -3.20 16.95 -17.79
CA VAL A 232 -2.09 16.73 -16.86
C VAL A 232 -0.88 16.08 -17.56
N ILE A 233 0.30 16.70 -17.43
CA ILE A 233 1.58 16.18 -17.93
C ILE A 233 2.56 16.01 -16.77
N GLY A 234 3.00 14.78 -16.50
CA GLY A 234 3.92 14.48 -15.40
C GLY A 234 5.16 13.72 -15.82
N SER A 235 5.03 12.43 -16.13
CA SER A 235 6.18 11.56 -16.41
C SER A 235 7.10 12.06 -17.52
N GLN A 236 6.56 12.75 -18.53
CA GLN A 236 7.37 13.32 -19.61
C GLN A 236 8.25 14.47 -19.14
N ILE A 237 7.80 15.30 -18.18
CA ILE A 237 8.60 16.39 -17.60
C ILE A 237 9.78 15.79 -16.81
N ILE A 238 9.54 14.72 -16.04
CA ILE A 238 10.60 14.00 -15.33
C ILE A 238 11.63 13.41 -16.32
N SER A 239 11.18 12.82 -17.44
CA SER A 239 12.09 12.34 -18.48
C SER A 239 12.90 13.48 -19.10
N THR A 240 12.26 14.60 -19.44
CA THR A 240 12.94 15.79 -19.97
C THR A 240 14.02 16.32 -19.01
N LEU A 241 13.74 16.32 -17.70
CA LEU A 241 14.73 16.69 -16.68
C LEU A 241 15.87 15.67 -16.58
N ALA A 242 15.58 14.38 -16.70
CA ALA A 242 16.58 13.31 -16.64
C ALA A 242 17.55 13.33 -17.83
N ASP A 243 17.04 13.72 -19.01
CA ASP A 243 17.81 13.76 -20.26
C ASP A 243 18.54 15.10 -20.48
N ALA A 244 18.17 16.14 -19.73
CA ALA A 244 18.79 17.46 -19.82
C ALA A 244 20.24 17.46 -19.29
N PRO A 245 21.16 18.22 -19.91
CA PRO A 245 22.47 18.48 -19.32
C PRO A 245 22.34 19.13 -17.93
N ALA A 246 23.29 18.84 -17.04
CA ALA A 246 23.30 19.40 -15.69
C ALA A 246 23.17 20.94 -15.71
N GLY A 247 22.27 21.48 -14.89
CA GLY A 247 21.96 22.91 -14.83
C GLY A 247 21.11 23.45 -16.00
N GLN A 248 20.75 22.63 -16.99
CA GLN A 248 19.87 23.02 -18.10
C GLN A 248 18.44 22.47 -17.96
N GLY A 249 18.12 21.77 -16.86
CA GLY A 249 16.83 21.13 -16.64
C GLY A 249 15.65 22.10 -16.73
N ALA A 250 15.73 23.25 -16.04
CA ALA A 250 14.69 24.27 -16.09
C ALA A 250 14.43 24.75 -17.52
N LYS A 251 15.48 25.05 -18.30
CA LYS A 251 15.34 25.49 -19.68
C LYS A 251 14.74 24.42 -20.59
N ALA A 252 15.17 23.16 -20.44
CA ALA A 252 14.62 22.05 -21.20
C ALA A 252 13.12 21.83 -20.93
N VAL A 253 12.68 21.98 -19.67
CA VAL A 253 11.27 21.90 -19.30
C VAL A 253 10.46 23.06 -19.88
N GLU A 254 10.98 24.28 -19.79
CA GLU A 254 10.35 25.46 -20.39
C GLU A 254 10.13 25.28 -21.89
N ASP A 255 11.18 24.87 -22.62
CA ASP A 255 11.13 24.69 -24.08
C ASP A 255 10.19 23.55 -24.48
N TYR A 256 10.20 22.45 -23.72
CA TYR A 256 9.26 21.35 -23.90
C TYR A 256 7.81 21.80 -23.75
N LEU A 257 7.49 22.50 -22.65
CA LEU A 257 6.11 22.94 -22.37
C LEU A 257 5.66 24.06 -23.32
N ASP A 258 6.56 24.96 -23.74
CA ASP A 258 6.26 25.93 -24.80
C ASP A 258 5.98 25.23 -26.13
N GLY A 259 6.68 24.14 -26.46
CA GLY A 259 6.36 23.30 -27.61
C GLY A 259 4.98 22.62 -27.51
N ILE A 260 4.58 22.21 -26.30
CA ILE A 260 3.24 21.65 -26.05
C ILE A 260 2.15 22.70 -26.18
N THR A 261 2.33 23.87 -25.59
CA THR A 261 1.28 24.89 -25.49
C THR A 261 1.26 25.84 -26.68
N GLN A 262 2.42 26.18 -27.24
CA GLN A 262 2.66 27.17 -28.30
C GLN A 262 2.17 28.58 -27.95
N ARG A 263 2.14 28.96 -26.66
CA ARG A 263 1.61 30.26 -26.21
C ARG A 263 2.50 31.43 -26.61
N ARG A 264 3.83 31.24 -26.74
CA ARG A 264 4.76 32.33 -27.11
C ARG A 264 4.64 32.77 -28.57
N GLU A 265 4.26 31.87 -29.48
CA GLU A 265 4.04 32.21 -30.90
C GLU A 265 2.75 33.04 -31.10
N THR A 266 1.72 32.82 -30.27
CA THR A 266 0.46 33.56 -30.32
C THR A 266 0.63 35.02 -29.88
N ILE A 267 1.50 35.28 -28.89
CA ILE A 267 1.81 36.65 -28.42
C ILE A 267 2.54 37.44 -29.51
N LYS A 268 3.48 36.82 -30.24
CA LYS A 268 4.18 37.48 -31.37
C LYS A 268 3.23 37.84 -32.53
N SER A 269 2.23 36.99 -32.80
CA SER A 269 1.19 37.24 -33.79
C SER A 269 0.32 38.45 -33.41
N GLN A 270 -0.14 38.53 -32.15
CA GLN A 270 -0.99 39.64 -31.68
C GLN A 270 -0.26 40.98 -31.59
N THR A 271 1.06 41.02 -31.33
CA THR A 271 1.84 42.28 -31.43
C THR A 271 1.96 42.85 -32.85
N ARG A 272 1.54 42.13 -33.90
CA ARG A 272 1.54 42.62 -35.28
C ARG A 272 0.19 43.20 -35.74
N GLU A 273 -0.88 43.00 -34.98
CA GLU A 273 -2.23 43.51 -35.27
C GLU A 273 -2.80 44.29 -34.08
N VAL A 274 -2.15 45.36 -33.65
CA VAL A 274 -2.85 46.44 -32.95
C VAL A 274 -2.35 47.78 -33.48
N GLY A 275 -2.96 48.19 -34.60
CA GLY A 275 -2.87 49.52 -35.15
C GLY A 275 -4.26 50.02 -35.53
N MET A 276 -4.75 50.98 -34.75
CA MET A 276 -5.80 51.99 -35.04
C MET A 276 -7.26 51.80 -34.55
N VAL A 277 -7.57 52.58 -33.50
CA VAL A 277 -8.64 53.59 -33.31
C VAL A 277 -10.10 53.18 -33.02
N GLU A 278 -10.46 53.43 -31.75
CA GLU A 278 -11.66 54.06 -31.14
C GLU A 278 -13.06 53.94 -31.77
N THR A 279 -14.01 53.49 -30.93
CA THR A 279 -15.34 54.11 -30.84
C THR A 279 -15.82 54.12 -29.38
N MET A 280 -16.03 55.33 -28.85
CA MET A 280 -16.64 55.60 -27.56
C MET A 280 -18.18 55.58 -27.63
N ASN A 281 -18.78 55.21 -26.49
CA ASN A 281 -20.14 55.48 -26.01
C ASN A 281 -21.32 54.77 -26.69
N GLU A 282 -21.92 53.82 -25.96
CA GLU A 282 -23.32 53.88 -25.52
C GLU A 282 -23.63 52.70 -24.58
N ALA A 283 -23.83 52.97 -23.28
CA ALA A 283 -24.48 52.04 -22.36
C ALA A 283 -25.39 52.84 -21.42
N LYS A 284 -26.70 52.64 -21.56
CA LYS A 284 -27.72 53.03 -20.58
C LYS A 284 -27.86 51.90 -19.56
N GLU A 285 -27.83 52.25 -18.28
CA GLU A 285 -28.24 51.35 -17.19
C GLU A 285 -29.74 51.06 -17.25
N PRO A 286 -30.19 49.84 -16.92
CA PRO A 286 -31.51 49.62 -16.38
C PRO A 286 -31.44 49.56 -14.84
N GLU A 287 -32.03 50.57 -14.21
CA GLU A 287 -32.52 50.50 -12.85
C GLU A 287 -33.72 49.53 -12.77
N ASN A 288 -33.88 48.90 -11.60
CA ASN A 288 -34.99 48.07 -11.11
C ASN A 288 -34.86 46.54 -11.28
N VAL A 289 -34.39 45.91 -10.20
CA VAL A 289 -34.79 44.53 -9.85
C VAL A 289 -35.43 44.57 -8.46
N HIS A 290 -36.75 44.38 -8.42
CA HIS A 290 -37.50 44.09 -7.20
C HIS A 290 -37.20 42.65 -6.75
N VAL A 291 -37.08 42.43 -5.45
CA VAL A 291 -36.86 41.11 -4.83
C VAL A 291 -38.08 40.75 -3.99
N ASP A 292 -38.85 39.73 -4.40
CA ASP A 292 -40.09 39.27 -3.74
C ASP A 292 -39.84 38.24 -2.61
N GLY A 293 -38.74 38.36 -1.87
CA GLY A 293 -38.55 37.59 -0.63
C GLY A 293 -37.12 37.09 -0.40
N VAL A 294 -36.72 37.07 0.88
CA VAL A 294 -35.44 36.56 1.38
C VAL A 294 -35.71 35.26 2.12
N VAL A 295 -35.22 34.14 1.58
CA VAL A 295 -35.16 32.85 2.31
C VAL A 295 -34.07 32.96 3.37
N LYS A 296 -34.37 32.62 4.62
CA LYS A 296 -33.43 32.63 5.75
C LYS A 296 -33.04 31.20 6.10
N ASP A 297 -31.85 31.01 6.68
CA ASP A 297 -31.20 29.73 7.08
C ASP A 297 -32.01 28.74 7.94
N LYS A 298 -33.29 29.02 8.22
CA LYS A 298 -34.21 28.20 9.01
C LYS A 298 -35.21 27.41 8.18
N ASP A 299 -35.13 27.48 6.85
CA ASP A 299 -36.03 26.79 5.91
C ASP A 299 -35.36 25.60 5.18
N THR A 300 -34.12 25.22 5.55
CA THR A 300 -33.46 23.99 5.08
C THR A 300 -33.78 22.84 6.03
N PRO A 301 -34.47 21.77 5.59
CA PRO A 301 -34.64 20.57 6.40
C PRO A 301 -33.28 19.91 6.65
N ASP A 302 -33.01 19.49 7.89
CA ASP A 302 -31.88 18.64 8.25
C ASP A 302 -32.02 17.28 7.54
N GLY A 303 -31.41 17.16 6.36
CA GLY A 303 -31.15 15.87 5.73
C GLY A 303 -30.03 15.12 6.48
N PRO A 304 -29.94 13.78 6.35
CA PRO A 304 -28.90 12.99 7.02
C PRO A 304 -27.51 13.56 6.68
N GLY A 305 -26.66 13.68 7.69
CA GLY A 305 -25.35 14.32 7.58
C GLY A 305 -24.46 13.59 6.58
N LEU A 306 -23.44 14.26 6.05
CA LEU A 306 -22.46 13.64 5.15
C LEU A 306 -21.79 12.41 5.80
N ALA A 307 -21.71 12.36 7.13
CA ALA A 307 -21.23 11.20 7.89
C ALA A 307 -22.16 9.98 7.76
N ASP A 308 -23.48 10.18 7.86
CA ASP A 308 -24.49 9.12 7.69
C ASP A 308 -24.50 8.61 6.24
N GLN A 309 -24.19 9.49 5.27
CA GLN A 309 -24.03 9.12 3.85
C GLN A 309 -22.74 8.33 3.58
N ILE A 310 -21.71 8.46 4.42
CA ILE A 310 -20.44 7.71 4.32
C ILE A 310 -20.59 6.33 4.96
N GLU A 311 -21.35 6.21 6.05
CA GLU A 311 -21.73 4.92 6.62
C GLU A 311 -22.56 4.12 5.61
N ALA A 312 -23.53 4.78 4.94
CA ALA A 312 -24.34 4.22 3.86
C ALA A 312 -23.55 3.81 2.58
N LEU A 313 -22.34 4.35 2.34
CA LEU A 313 -21.53 3.96 1.18
C LEU A 313 -20.78 2.63 1.38
N ASN A 314 -20.56 2.23 2.64
CA ASN A 314 -20.10 0.89 2.99
C ASN A 314 -21.28 -0.08 3.20
N THR A 315 -22.51 0.43 3.29
CA THR A 315 -23.70 -0.34 3.59
C THR A 315 -24.89 0.19 2.77
N ASP A 316 -25.16 -0.31 1.57
CA ASP A 316 -26.55 -0.23 1.07
C ASP A 316 -26.89 -1.32 0.04
N GLY A 317 -27.09 -2.53 0.57
CA GLY A 317 -28.44 -3.08 0.74
C GLY A 317 -28.83 -3.00 2.23
N PRO A 318 -29.99 -3.52 2.70
CA PRO A 318 -30.34 -3.48 4.13
C PRO A 318 -29.15 -3.96 4.96
N MET A 319 -28.72 -3.17 5.97
CA MET A 319 -27.54 -3.39 6.83
C MET A 319 -27.12 -4.85 6.76
N ASP A 320 -26.17 -5.19 5.87
CA ASP A 320 -25.82 -6.59 5.67
C ASP A 320 -25.10 -6.98 6.94
N SER A 321 -25.78 -7.74 7.80
CA SER A 321 -25.22 -8.29 9.02
C SER A 321 -23.97 -9.14 8.75
N ASN A 322 -23.66 -9.42 7.48
CA ASN A 322 -22.52 -10.16 7.01
C ASN A 322 -21.38 -9.31 6.42
N ALA A 323 -21.48 -7.98 6.31
CA ALA A 323 -20.38 -7.15 5.77
C ALA A 323 -19.10 -7.30 6.62
N ILE A 324 -17.95 -7.56 5.98
CA ILE A 324 -16.67 -7.71 6.70
C ILE A 324 -16.20 -6.32 7.11
N PRO A 325 -15.89 -6.08 8.39
CA PRO A 325 -15.31 -4.82 8.81
C PRO A 325 -13.99 -4.55 8.08
N ALA A 326 -13.90 -3.39 7.43
CA ALA A 326 -12.67 -2.97 6.74
C ALA A 326 -11.52 -2.62 7.70
N ARG A 327 -11.80 -2.54 9.01
CA ARG A 327 -10.85 -2.16 10.06
C ARG A 327 -10.90 -3.07 11.28
N PHE A 328 -9.79 -3.12 11.99
CA PHE A 328 -9.61 -3.72 13.30
C PHE A 328 -9.24 -2.59 14.27
N GLY A 329 -10.20 -2.07 15.02
CA GLY A 329 -10.00 -0.82 15.76
C GLY A 329 -9.68 0.32 14.77
N GLU A 330 -8.55 0.99 14.95
CA GLU A 330 -8.11 2.06 14.02
C GLU A 330 -7.29 1.57 12.82
N PHE A 331 -6.87 0.30 12.81
CA PHE A 331 -6.00 -0.29 11.79
C PHE A 331 -6.80 -0.95 10.67
N GLY A 332 -6.20 -1.11 9.49
CA GLY A 332 -6.86 -1.66 8.30
C GLY A 332 -7.10 -0.59 7.24
N GLY A 333 -8.24 -0.67 6.56
CA GLY A 333 -8.64 0.25 5.50
C GLY A 333 -8.09 -0.13 4.12
N GLN A 334 -8.33 0.76 3.15
CA GLN A 334 -7.95 0.60 1.75
C GLN A 334 -7.16 1.83 1.28
N TYR A 335 -5.93 1.97 1.77
CA TYR A 335 -5.06 3.10 1.44
C TYR A 335 -4.37 2.91 0.07
N VAL A 336 -5.17 2.82 -0.97
CA VAL A 336 -4.73 2.44 -2.30
C VAL A 336 -5.13 3.48 -3.34
N PRO A 337 -4.42 3.53 -4.48
CA PRO A 337 -4.88 4.24 -5.66
C PRO A 337 -6.30 3.86 -6.05
N GLU A 338 -7.05 4.86 -6.49
CA GLU A 338 -8.44 4.69 -6.91
C GLU A 338 -8.62 3.57 -7.97
N SER A 339 -7.61 3.33 -8.81
CA SER A 339 -7.60 2.25 -9.81
C SER A 339 -7.67 0.83 -9.23
N LEU A 340 -7.42 0.63 -7.93
CA LEU A 340 -7.49 -0.67 -7.25
C LEU A 340 -8.85 -0.93 -6.57
N MET A 341 -9.69 0.10 -6.41
CA MET A 341 -10.86 0.02 -5.53
C MET A 341 -11.92 -0.98 -6.00
N ASP A 342 -12.28 -0.98 -7.28
CA ASP A 342 -13.27 -1.93 -7.80
C ASP A 342 -12.76 -3.37 -7.74
N CYS A 343 -11.46 -3.60 -7.90
CA CYS A 343 -10.90 -4.94 -7.78
C CYS A 343 -10.98 -5.46 -6.34
N LEU A 344 -10.65 -4.61 -5.37
CA LEU A 344 -10.81 -4.98 -3.96
C LEU A 344 -12.27 -5.28 -3.61
N ARG A 345 -13.23 -4.56 -4.22
CA ARG A 345 -14.66 -4.83 -4.05
C ARG A 345 -15.11 -6.14 -4.71
N GLU A 346 -14.66 -6.42 -5.94
CA GLU A 346 -14.90 -7.72 -6.60
C GLU A 346 -14.37 -8.87 -5.73
N LEU A 347 -13.15 -8.71 -5.23
CA LEU A 347 -12.49 -9.67 -4.36
C LEU A 347 -13.26 -9.88 -3.06
N GLU A 348 -13.71 -8.79 -2.42
CA GLU A 348 -14.50 -8.85 -1.19
C GLU A 348 -15.82 -9.59 -1.41
N ASN A 349 -16.58 -9.23 -2.44
CA ASN A 349 -17.85 -9.86 -2.76
C ASN A 349 -17.67 -11.34 -3.11
N GLY A 350 -16.65 -11.66 -3.90
CA GLY A 350 -16.30 -13.04 -4.22
C GLY A 350 -15.92 -13.85 -3.00
N PHE A 351 -15.12 -13.27 -2.10
CA PHE A 351 -14.71 -13.90 -0.86
C PHE A 351 -15.90 -14.15 0.06
N GLN A 352 -16.76 -13.16 0.26
CA GLN A 352 -17.98 -13.29 1.05
C GLN A 352 -18.90 -14.38 0.51
N SER A 353 -19.12 -14.41 -0.81
CA SER A 353 -19.90 -15.47 -1.44
C SER A 353 -19.27 -16.84 -1.24
N ALA A 354 -17.94 -16.94 -1.31
CA ALA A 354 -17.23 -18.20 -1.14
C ALA A 354 -17.31 -18.73 0.30
N ILE A 355 -17.02 -17.90 1.31
CA ILE A 355 -16.97 -18.37 2.70
C ILE A 355 -18.35 -18.70 3.28
N ASN A 356 -19.42 -18.13 2.73
CA ASN A 356 -20.80 -18.40 3.11
C ASN A 356 -21.42 -19.58 2.35
N ASP A 357 -20.66 -20.22 1.46
CA ASP A 357 -21.09 -21.39 0.68
C ASP A 357 -20.40 -22.66 1.18
N GLU A 358 -21.15 -23.59 1.76
CA GLU A 358 -20.60 -24.84 2.29
C GLU A 358 -19.89 -25.66 1.20
N LYS A 359 -20.31 -25.58 -0.07
CA LYS A 359 -19.63 -26.30 -1.16
C LYS A 359 -18.20 -25.84 -1.39
N PHE A 360 -17.92 -24.56 -1.13
CA PHE A 360 -16.55 -24.05 -1.20
C PHE A 360 -15.67 -24.69 -0.11
N TRP A 361 -16.20 -24.80 1.11
CA TRP A 361 -15.49 -25.45 2.21
C TRP A 361 -15.37 -26.96 2.01
N GLU A 362 -16.37 -27.62 1.45
CA GLU A 362 -16.29 -29.01 1.02
C GLU A 362 -15.15 -29.20 0.02
N GLU A 363 -15.08 -28.40 -1.06
CA GLU A 363 -13.98 -28.43 -2.04
C GLU A 363 -12.63 -28.19 -1.37
N TYR A 364 -12.52 -27.14 -0.54
CA TYR A 364 -11.29 -26.82 0.20
C TYR A 364 -10.82 -28.01 1.08
N ARG A 365 -11.76 -28.66 1.79
CA ARG A 365 -11.47 -29.81 2.66
C ARG A 365 -11.10 -31.07 1.89
N THR A 366 -11.55 -31.25 0.64
CA THR A 366 -11.11 -32.39 -0.20
C THR A 366 -9.60 -32.42 -0.44
N HIS A 367 -8.92 -31.29 -0.25
CA HIS A 367 -7.48 -31.17 -0.43
C HIS A 367 -6.68 -31.35 0.88
N TYR A 368 -7.32 -31.63 2.01
CA TYR A 368 -6.64 -31.75 3.30
C TYR A 368 -5.60 -32.85 3.31
N GLU A 369 -5.94 -34.04 2.79
CA GLU A 369 -4.99 -35.16 2.71
C GLU A 369 -3.76 -34.79 1.86
N TRP A 370 -3.97 -34.12 0.73
CA TRP A 370 -2.89 -33.64 -0.14
C TRP A 370 -2.02 -32.57 0.52
N MET A 371 -2.61 -31.71 1.36
CA MET A 371 -1.89 -30.70 2.15
C MET A 371 -1.21 -31.27 3.39
N GLY A 372 -1.55 -32.49 3.83
CA GLY A 372 -1.09 -33.07 5.09
C GLY A 372 -1.88 -32.59 6.32
N ARG A 373 -3.18 -32.33 6.17
CA ARG A 373 -4.09 -31.90 7.25
C ARG A 373 -4.99 -33.03 7.76
N PRO A 374 -5.40 -33.02 9.05
CA PRO A 374 -5.08 -32.01 10.07
C PRO A 374 -3.59 -32.03 10.46
N GLY A 375 -3.02 -30.86 10.74
CA GLY A 375 -1.61 -30.75 11.09
C GLY A 375 -1.34 -31.40 12.45
N HIS A 376 -0.23 -32.12 12.59
CA HIS A 376 0.10 -32.82 13.82
C HIS A 376 0.32 -31.85 15.00
N LEU A 377 -0.11 -32.25 16.20
CA LEU A 377 0.19 -31.60 17.48
C LEU A 377 0.82 -32.63 18.42
N HIS A 378 1.98 -32.32 19.00
CA HIS A 378 2.63 -33.21 19.97
C HIS A 378 3.47 -32.42 20.98
N MET A 379 3.76 -33.04 22.11
CA MET A 379 4.61 -32.47 23.16
C MET A 379 6.09 -32.62 22.77
N ALA A 380 6.87 -31.56 22.95
CA ALA A 380 8.32 -31.55 22.80
C ALA A 380 8.95 -31.87 24.17
N GLU A 381 9.14 -33.15 24.46
CA GLU A 381 9.50 -33.64 25.78
C GLU A 381 10.86 -33.10 26.26
N ARG A 382 11.88 -33.13 25.39
CA ARG A 382 13.25 -32.71 25.74
C ARG A 382 13.35 -31.18 25.80
N LEU A 383 12.61 -30.47 24.97
CA LEU A 383 12.51 -29.01 25.03
C LEU A 383 11.78 -28.55 26.28
N THR A 384 10.72 -29.27 26.69
CA THR A 384 10.00 -29.05 27.96
C THR A 384 10.92 -29.26 29.16
N GLU A 385 11.66 -30.37 29.19
CA GLU A 385 12.64 -30.65 30.24
C GLU A 385 13.70 -29.55 30.32
N HIS A 386 14.23 -29.13 29.16
CA HIS A 386 15.22 -28.05 29.07
C HIS A 386 14.69 -26.71 29.61
N ALA A 387 13.44 -26.36 29.30
CA ALA A 387 12.82 -25.13 29.78
C ALA A 387 12.51 -25.15 31.29
N GLY A 388 12.26 -26.34 31.87
CA GLY A 388 12.09 -26.53 33.30
C GLY A 388 10.77 -26.00 33.91
N GLY A 389 9.88 -25.44 33.09
CA GLY A 389 8.60 -24.84 33.50
C GLY A 389 7.39 -25.49 32.83
N ALA A 390 6.61 -24.72 32.05
CA ALA A 390 5.43 -25.21 31.33
C ALA A 390 5.75 -26.30 30.28
N ASN A 391 4.76 -27.13 29.97
CA ASN A 391 4.83 -28.09 28.88
C ASN A 391 4.83 -27.37 27.53
N ILE A 392 5.73 -27.75 26.63
CA ILE A 392 5.84 -27.17 25.30
C ILE A 392 5.28 -28.14 24.27
N TRP A 393 4.32 -27.66 23.47
CA TRP A 393 3.65 -28.39 22.41
C TRP A 393 3.97 -27.75 21.05
N LEU A 394 4.12 -28.55 20.01
CA LEU A 394 4.44 -28.11 18.66
C LEU A 394 3.28 -28.38 17.72
N LYS A 395 2.68 -27.33 17.16
CA LYS A 395 1.72 -27.41 16.04
C LYS A 395 2.49 -27.43 14.73
N ARG A 396 2.52 -28.59 14.06
CA ARG A 396 3.48 -28.97 13.01
C ARG A 396 3.09 -28.55 11.59
N GLU A 397 2.97 -27.24 11.36
CA GLU A 397 2.73 -26.69 10.01
C GLU A 397 3.96 -26.83 9.08
N ASP A 398 5.12 -27.17 9.62
CA ASP A 398 6.34 -27.56 8.89
C ASP A 398 6.17 -28.87 8.09
N LEU A 399 5.23 -29.72 8.50
CA LEU A 399 4.92 -31.00 7.83
C LEU A 399 3.89 -30.85 6.70
N ASN A 400 3.27 -29.68 6.56
CA ASN A 400 2.36 -29.44 5.46
C ASN A 400 3.05 -29.67 4.11
N HIS A 401 2.28 -30.01 3.09
CA HIS A 401 2.78 -30.00 1.72
C HIS A 401 3.40 -28.64 1.41
N THR A 402 4.51 -28.63 0.66
CA THR A 402 5.43 -27.49 0.44
C THR A 402 6.31 -27.08 1.64
N GLY A 403 5.97 -27.49 2.87
CA GLY A 403 6.80 -27.34 4.07
C GLY A 403 6.51 -26.13 4.95
N SER A 404 5.34 -25.50 4.80
CA SER A 404 4.92 -24.39 5.68
C SER A 404 3.42 -24.17 5.71
N HIS A 405 2.97 -23.31 6.63
CA HIS A 405 1.58 -22.82 6.71
C HIS A 405 1.09 -22.06 5.47
N LYS A 406 1.97 -21.65 4.54
CA LYS A 406 1.59 -20.82 3.37
C LYS A 406 0.62 -21.54 2.43
N ILE A 407 0.65 -22.87 2.38
CA ILE A 407 -0.23 -23.67 1.51
C ILE A 407 -1.72 -23.47 1.82
N ASN A 408 -2.08 -23.22 3.09
CA ASN A 408 -3.46 -22.99 3.51
C ASN A 408 -4.07 -21.78 2.76
N ASN A 409 -3.37 -20.64 2.83
CA ASN A 409 -3.79 -19.41 2.15
C ASN A 409 -3.74 -19.54 0.62
N ALA A 410 -2.67 -20.15 0.08
CA ALA A 410 -2.52 -20.33 -1.36
C ALA A 410 -3.68 -21.15 -1.95
N LEU A 411 -4.07 -22.25 -1.30
CA LEU A 411 -5.21 -23.05 -1.74
C LEU A 411 -6.52 -22.25 -1.72
N GLY A 412 -6.82 -21.61 -0.59
CA GLY A 412 -8.07 -20.88 -0.42
C GLY A 412 -8.23 -19.77 -1.45
N GLN A 413 -7.16 -19.02 -1.72
CA GLN A 413 -7.19 -17.95 -2.71
C GLN A 413 -7.19 -18.45 -4.17
N VAL A 414 -6.57 -19.60 -4.49
CA VAL A 414 -6.72 -20.17 -5.84
C VAL A 414 -8.14 -20.66 -6.09
N LEU A 415 -8.78 -21.30 -5.11
CA LEU A 415 -10.19 -21.68 -5.24
C LEU A 415 -11.09 -20.45 -5.41
N LEU A 416 -10.82 -19.38 -4.65
CA LEU A 416 -11.50 -18.09 -4.80
C LEU A 416 -11.29 -17.50 -6.20
N ALA A 417 -10.06 -17.48 -6.70
CA ALA A 417 -9.73 -16.99 -8.04
C ALA A 417 -10.48 -17.76 -9.14
N ARG A 418 -10.55 -19.10 -9.04
CA ARG A 418 -11.30 -19.96 -9.96
C ARG A 418 -12.80 -19.64 -9.94
N ARG A 419 -13.36 -19.40 -8.76
CA ARG A 419 -14.78 -19.02 -8.59
C ARG A 419 -15.08 -17.65 -9.18
N LEU A 420 -14.14 -16.72 -9.10
CA LEU A 420 -14.17 -15.40 -9.75
C LEU A 420 -13.89 -15.46 -11.27
N GLY A 421 -13.67 -16.65 -11.84
CA GLY A 421 -13.40 -16.81 -13.27
C GLY A 421 -12.01 -16.35 -13.72
N LYS A 422 -11.09 -16.08 -12.78
CA LYS A 422 -9.72 -15.65 -13.10
C LYS A 422 -8.90 -16.84 -13.61
N THR A 423 -8.02 -16.58 -14.57
CA THR A 423 -7.23 -17.61 -15.28
C THR A 423 -5.73 -17.51 -15.01
N GLU A 424 -5.26 -16.35 -14.55
CA GLU A 424 -3.88 -16.08 -14.19
C GLU A 424 -3.75 -15.73 -12.71
N ILE A 425 -2.65 -16.17 -12.09
CA ILE A 425 -2.29 -15.88 -10.70
C ILE A 425 -0.99 -15.10 -10.69
N ILE A 426 -0.95 -14.05 -9.88
CA ILE A 426 0.29 -13.39 -9.48
C ILE A 426 0.47 -13.46 -7.97
N ALA A 427 1.72 -13.46 -7.53
CA ALA A 427 2.10 -13.41 -6.11
C ALA A 427 3.44 -12.70 -5.93
N GLU A 428 3.73 -12.22 -4.73
CA GLU A 428 5.08 -11.81 -4.31
C GLU A 428 5.79 -12.93 -3.54
N THR A 429 7.09 -12.81 -3.31
CA THR A 429 7.76 -13.63 -2.28
C THR A 429 9.10 -13.02 -1.85
N GLY A 430 9.47 -13.23 -0.58
CA GLY A 430 10.79 -12.90 -0.02
C GLY A 430 11.61 -14.19 0.17
N ALA A 431 11.36 -14.92 1.26
CA ALA A 431 11.99 -16.23 1.53
C ALA A 431 11.71 -17.32 0.47
N GLY A 432 10.79 -17.11 -0.47
CA GLY A 432 10.44 -18.07 -1.52
C GLY A 432 9.29 -19.03 -1.17
N GLN A 433 8.99 -19.25 0.11
CA GLN A 433 7.96 -20.22 0.55
C GLN A 433 6.56 -19.90 0.04
N HIS A 434 6.13 -18.63 0.07
CA HIS A 434 4.83 -18.23 -0.47
C HIS A 434 4.77 -18.45 -1.99
N GLY A 435 5.82 -18.09 -2.72
CA GLY A 435 5.95 -18.37 -4.14
C GLY A 435 5.88 -19.86 -4.47
N VAL A 436 6.55 -20.73 -3.70
CA VAL A 436 6.51 -22.19 -3.87
C VAL A 436 5.10 -22.72 -3.61
N ALA A 437 4.44 -22.28 -2.53
CA ALA A 437 3.07 -22.69 -2.22
C ALA A 437 2.10 -22.29 -3.33
N THR A 438 2.16 -21.04 -3.78
CA THR A 438 1.33 -20.51 -4.87
C THR A 438 1.55 -21.27 -6.17
N ALA A 439 2.82 -21.44 -6.59
CA ALA A 439 3.16 -22.18 -7.80
C ALA A 439 2.68 -23.64 -7.75
N THR A 440 2.75 -24.27 -6.58
CA THR A 440 2.31 -25.66 -6.38
C THR A 440 0.80 -25.81 -6.56
N VAL A 441 0.02 -24.90 -5.97
CA VAL A 441 -1.44 -24.90 -6.12
C VAL A 441 -1.82 -24.56 -7.56
N CYS A 442 -1.18 -23.55 -8.17
CA CYS A 442 -1.43 -23.20 -9.58
C CYS A 442 -1.15 -24.39 -10.52
N ALA A 443 -0.04 -25.12 -10.32
CA ALA A 443 0.28 -26.30 -11.10
C ALA A 443 -0.80 -27.39 -10.96
N LYS A 444 -1.31 -27.62 -9.75
CA LYS A 444 -2.39 -28.59 -9.49
C LYS A 444 -3.69 -28.24 -10.24
N PHE A 445 -4.03 -26.95 -10.36
CA PHE A 445 -5.25 -26.48 -11.01
C PHE A 445 -5.05 -26.03 -12.47
N GLY A 446 -3.85 -26.18 -13.03
CA GLY A 446 -3.55 -25.78 -14.41
C GLY A 446 -3.63 -24.26 -14.65
N MET A 447 -3.36 -23.45 -13.63
CA MET A 447 -3.40 -21.98 -13.73
C MET A 447 -2.00 -21.41 -14.01
N LYS A 448 -1.94 -20.38 -14.85
CA LYS A 448 -0.70 -19.65 -15.09
C LYS A 448 -0.28 -18.89 -13.83
N CYS A 449 0.98 -18.99 -13.43
CA CYS A 449 1.49 -18.37 -12.21
C CYS A 449 2.73 -17.53 -12.51
N THR A 450 2.73 -16.29 -12.02
CA THR A 450 3.89 -15.37 -12.07
C THR A 450 4.21 -14.87 -10.67
N VAL A 451 5.43 -15.12 -10.21
CA VAL A 451 5.90 -14.72 -8.88
C VAL A 451 6.89 -13.56 -9.00
N TYR A 452 6.59 -12.45 -8.35
CA TYR A 452 7.50 -11.31 -8.20
C TYR A 452 8.39 -11.53 -6.97
N MET A 453 9.69 -11.30 -7.11
CA MET A 453 10.66 -11.53 -6.05
C MET A 453 11.76 -10.48 -6.15
N GLY A 454 12.14 -9.88 -5.02
CA GLY A 454 13.25 -8.93 -4.99
C GLY A 454 14.54 -9.54 -5.53
N ALA A 455 15.32 -8.80 -6.33
CA ALA A 455 16.53 -9.36 -6.94
C ALA A 455 17.57 -9.84 -5.91
N GLU A 456 17.63 -9.23 -4.73
CA GLU A 456 18.50 -9.70 -3.63
C GLU A 456 17.95 -10.98 -3.01
N ASP A 457 16.63 -11.12 -2.88
CA ASP A 457 15.98 -12.35 -2.41
C ASP A 457 16.15 -13.51 -3.41
N VAL A 458 16.06 -13.22 -4.72
CA VAL A 458 16.34 -14.21 -5.79
C VAL A 458 17.75 -14.80 -5.62
N ARG A 459 18.73 -13.95 -5.27
CA ARG A 459 20.12 -14.37 -5.02
C ARG A 459 20.22 -15.23 -3.76
N ARG A 460 19.64 -14.78 -2.64
CA ARG A 460 19.71 -15.47 -1.33
C ARG A 460 18.92 -16.78 -1.29
N GLN A 461 17.85 -16.90 -2.07
CA GLN A 461 16.89 -18.01 -1.99
C GLN A 461 16.81 -18.80 -3.31
N ALA A 462 17.96 -18.99 -3.97
CA ALA A 462 18.07 -19.62 -5.29
C ALA A 462 17.38 -21.00 -5.38
N LEU A 463 17.42 -21.80 -4.31
CA LEU A 463 16.74 -23.11 -4.25
C LEU A 463 15.23 -22.98 -4.35
N ASN A 464 14.62 -21.97 -3.72
CA ASN A 464 13.18 -21.75 -3.82
C ASN A 464 12.80 -21.15 -5.18
N VAL A 465 13.65 -20.28 -5.77
CA VAL A 465 13.47 -19.82 -7.15
C VAL A 465 13.45 -21.00 -8.13
N PHE A 466 14.38 -21.95 -7.96
CA PHE A 466 14.43 -23.16 -8.77
C PHE A 466 13.17 -24.01 -8.58
N ARG A 467 12.69 -24.21 -7.35
CA ARG A 467 11.44 -24.93 -7.05
C ARG A 467 10.23 -24.28 -7.72
N ILE A 468 10.11 -22.95 -7.68
CA ILE A 468 9.01 -22.21 -8.32
C ILE A 468 9.02 -22.45 -9.84
N LYS A 469 10.19 -22.37 -10.47
CA LYS A 469 10.34 -22.63 -11.92
C LYS A 469 10.09 -24.09 -12.27
N LEU A 470 10.50 -25.03 -11.43
CA LEU A 470 10.25 -26.47 -11.60
C LEU A 470 8.74 -26.77 -11.62
N LEU A 471 7.94 -26.02 -10.86
CA LEU A 471 6.48 -26.10 -10.83
C LEU A 471 5.79 -25.40 -12.02
N GLY A 472 6.56 -24.86 -12.97
CA GLY A 472 6.04 -24.22 -14.18
C GLY A 472 5.67 -22.75 -14.03
N ALA A 473 5.93 -22.14 -12.87
CA ALA A 473 5.67 -20.72 -12.65
C ALA A 473 6.82 -19.83 -13.16
N GLN A 474 6.50 -18.61 -13.59
CA GLN A 474 7.48 -17.59 -13.93
C GLN A 474 7.97 -16.88 -12.67
N VAL A 475 9.23 -16.48 -12.64
CA VAL A 475 9.80 -15.65 -11.56
C VAL A 475 10.33 -14.36 -12.18
N ILE A 476 9.79 -13.22 -11.74
CA ILE A 476 10.21 -11.88 -12.16
C ILE A 476 11.04 -11.27 -11.03
N ALA A 477 12.32 -11.00 -11.32
CA ALA A 477 13.22 -10.34 -10.39
C ALA A 477 12.96 -8.83 -10.38
N VAL A 478 12.70 -8.26 -9.20
CA VAL A 478 12.45 -6.83 -9.02
C VAL A 478 13.75 -6.13 -8.66
N GLU A 479 14.22 -5.26 -9.56
CA GLU A 479 15.47 -4.50 -9.39
C GLU A 479 15.29 -3.09 -8.81
N ALA A 480 14.04 -2.63 -8.73
CA ALA A 480 13.68 -1.34 -8.16
C ALA A 480 13.83 -1.34 -6.63
N GLY A 481 14.04 -0.15 -6.07
CA GLY A 481 14.10 0.09 -4.62
C GLY A 481 15.18 -0.73 -3.90
N SER A 482 14.82 -1.34 -2.78
CA SER A 482 15.70 -2.17 -1.94
C SER A 482 15.98 -3.55 -2.53
N ARG A 483 15.23 -3.96 -3.55
CA ARG A 483 15.29 -5.29 -4.19
C ARG A 483 14.93 -6.43 -3.25
N THR A 484 14.01 -6.19 -2.33
CA THR A 484 13.53 -7.17 -1.33
C THR A 484 12.02 -7.40 -1.43
N LEU A 485 11.43 -8.12 -0.47
CA LEU A 485 10.00 -8.39 -0.36
C LEU A 485 9.13 -7.13 -0.50
N ARG A 486 9.55 -5.98 0.06
CA ARG A 486 8.81 -4.71 -0.05
C ARG A 486 8.56 -4.36 -1.52
N ASP A 487 9.62 -4.36 -2.33
CA ASP A 487 9.54 -3.99 -3.74
C ASP A 487 8.76 -5.02 -4.56
N ALA A 488 8.83 -6.31 -4.17
CA ALA A 488 8.05 -7.37 -4.81
C ALA A 488 6.54 -7.22 -4.60
N VAL A 489 6.09 -6.78 -3.41
CA VAL A 489 4.66 -6.47 -3.16
C VAL A 489 4.21 -5.33 -4.07
N ASN A 490 5.00 -4.27 -4.16
CA ASN A 490 4.67 -3.10 -4.98
C ASN A 490 4.52 -3.47 -6.47
N GLU A 491 5.46 -4.25 -7.02
CA GLU A 491 5.37 -4.72 -8.40
C GLU A 491 4.19 -5.67 -8.62
N ALA A 492 3.89 -6.56 -7.67
CA ALA A 492 2.72 -7.44 -7.77
C ALA A 492 1.40 -6.64 -7.78
N MET A 493 1.24 -5.66 -6.89
CA MET A 493 0.06 -4.78 -6.88
C MET A 493 -0.08 -4.00 -8.18
N ARG A 494 1.02 -3.44 -8.72
CA ARG A 494 1.00 -2.73 -10.00
C ARG A 494 0.64 -3.65 -11.17
N ALA A 495 1.21 -4.84 -11.21
CA ALA A 495 0.90 -5.83 -12.22
C ALA A 495 -0.58 -6.26 -12.18
N TRP A 496 -1.16 -6.30 -10.98
CA TRP A 496 -2.58 -6.61 -10.79
C TRP A 496 -3.47 -5.58 -11.50
N VAL A 497 -3.23 -4.27 -11.26
CA VAL A 497 -4.01 -3.16 -11.85
C VAL A 497 -4.10 -3.24 -13.37
N VAL A 498 -3.07 -3.78 -14.03
CA VAL A 498 -3.00 -3.83 -15.50
C VAL A 498 -3.90 -4.92 -16.09
N LYS A 499 -4.20 -6.00 -15.36
CA LYS A 499 -4.90 -7.19 -15.88
C LYS A 499 -5.98 -7.74 -14.93
N LEU A 500 -6.81 -6.85 -14.39
CA LEU A 500 -7.82 -7.19 -13.39
C LEU A 500 -8.82 -8.25 -13.85
N ASP A 501 -9.23 -8.22 -15.12
CA ASP A 501 -10.27 -9.12 -15.63
C ASP A 501 -9.84 -10.60 -15.60
N THR A 502 -8.54 -10.87 -15.81
CA THR A 502 -8.01 -12.24 -15.95
C THR A 502 -7.14 -12.69 -14.79
N THR A 503 -6.64 -11.76 -13.97
CA THR A 503 -5.56 -12.02 -13.01
C THR A 503 -6.03 -11.84 -11.57
N HIS A 504 -5.73 -12.82 -10.71
CA HIS A 504 -5.90 -12.71 -9.26
C HIS A 504 -4.55 -12.55 -8.56
N TYR A 505 -4.46 -11.62 -7.60
CA TYR A 505 -3.29 -11.43 -6.78
C TYR A 505 -3.42 -12.21 -5.46
N ILE A 506 -2.53 -13.18 -5.23
CA ILE A 506 -2.44 -13.91 -3.98
C ILE A 506 -1.37 -13.27 -3.09
N ILE A 507 -1.82 -12.42 -2.18
CA ILE A 507 -0.95 -11.86 -1.15
C ILE A 507 -0.51 -12.95 -0.15
N GLY A 508 0.76 -12.90 0.26
CA GLY A 508 1.39 -13.97 1.04
C GLY A 508 1.23 -13.87 2.54
N SER A 509 0.73 -12.76 3.05
CA SER A 509 0.57 -12.54 4.49
C SER A 509 -0.68 -11.72 4.81
N ALA A 510 -1.07 -11.66 6.09
CA ALA A 510 -2.25 -10.93 6.57
C ALA A 510 -2.02 -9.39 6.59
N ILE A 511 -1.47 -8.87 5.51
CA ILE A 511 -1.15 -7.47 5.25
C ILE A 511 -1.98 -6.99 4.05
N GLY A 512 -1.72 -5.77 3.59
CA GLY A 512 -2.41 -5.23 2.41
C GLY A 512 -3.77 -4.63 2.75
N PRO A 513 -4.39 -3.95 1.77
CA PRO A 513 -5.70 -3.32 1.95
C PRO A 513 -6.77 -4.36 2.23
N HIS A 514 -7.84 -3.97 2.92
CA HIS A 514 -9.06 -4.78 2.99
C HIS A 514 -9.51 -5.18 1.56
N PRO A 515 -9.90 -6.45 1.30
CA PRO A 515 -10.19 -7.53 2.26
C PRO A 515 -9.03 -8.49 2.58
N PHE A 516 -7.82 -8.25 2.10
CA PHE A 516 -6.72 -9.21 2.20
C PHE A 516 -6.39 -9.71 3.61
N PRO A 517 -6.28 -8.85 4.65
CA PRO A 517 -6.00 -9.33 6.01
C PRO A 517 -7.03 -10.35 6.49
N THR A 518 -8.32 -10.10 6.23
CA THR A 518 -9.43 -10.99 6.58
C THR A 518 -9.38 -12.30 5.79
N ILE A 519 -9.11 -12.24 4.48
CA ILE A 519 -8.97 -13.42 3.62
C ILE A 519 -7.90 -14.35 4.16
N VAL A 520 -6.69 -13.80 4.37
CA VAL A 520 -5.54 -14.60 4.82
C VAL A 520 -5.79 -15.18 6.20
N ARG A 521 -6.32 -14.38 7.14
CA ARG A 521 -6.70 -14.86 8.48
C ARG A 521 -7.68 -16.02 8.39
N THR A 522 -8.72 -15.91 7.57
CA THR A 522 -9.75 -16.95 7.45
C THR A 522 -9.15 -18.28 6.99
N PHE A 523 -8.32 -18.27 5.94
CA PHE A 523 -7.69 -19.51 5.47
C PHE A 523 -6.59 -20.04 6.40
N GLN A 524 -5.96 -19.18 7.20
CA GLN A 524 -4.98 -19.60 8.19
C GLN A 524 -5.60 -20.02 9.54
N SER A 525 -6.86 -19.68 9.81
CA SER A 525 -7.54 -19.97 11.10
C SER A 525 -7.66 -21.46 11.40
N VAL A 526 -7.52 -22.31 10.38
CA VAL A 526 -7.45 -23.77 10.54
C VAL A 526 -6.34 -24.20 11.52
N ILE A 527 -5.25 -23.43 11.61
CA ILE A 527 -4.13 -23.72 12.52
C ILE A 527 -4.60 -23.69 13.98
N GLY A 528 -5.22 -22.59 14.40
CA GLY A 528 -5.72 -22.44 15.76
C GLY A 528 -6.97 -23.27 16.04
N GLN A 529 -7.83 -23.49 15.05
CA GLN A 529 -9.02 -24.35 15.17
C GLN A 529 -8.62 -25.80 15.48
N GLU A 530 -7.74 -26.38 14.68
CA GLU A 530 -7.22 -27.73 14.95
C GLU A 530 -6.47 -27.77 16.27
N THR A 531 -5.71 -26.72 16.62
CA THR A 531 -5.01 -26.66 17.92
C THR A 531 -5.99 -26.70 19.10
N LYS A 532 -7.12 -25.98 19.02
CA LYS A 532 -8.18 -26.03 20.05
C LYS A 532 -8.74 -27.44 20.18
N GLU A 533 -9.14 -28.05 19.08
CA GLU A 533 -9.73 -29.40 19.05
C GLU A 533 -8.75 -30.44 19.60
N GLN A 534 -7.49 -30.37 19.17
CA GLN A 534 -6.44 -31.31 19.57
C GLN A 534 -6.07 -31.15 21.04
N MET A 535 -5.91 -29.92 21.55
CA MET A 535 -5.67 -29.68 22.99
C MET A 535 -6.83 -30.15 23.85
N GLN A 536 -8.07 -29.89 23.42
CA GLN A 536 -9.25 -30.40 24.11
C GLN A 536 -9.27 -31.93 24.14
N ALA A 537 -8.95 -32.60 23.04
CA ALA A 537 -8.92 -34.06 22.95
C ALA A 537 -7.79 -34.68 23.79
N MET A 538 -6.60 -34.06 23.81
CA MET A 538 -5.42 -34.61 24.50
C MET A 538 -5.34 -34.26 25.98
N LYS A 539 -5.83 -33.06 26.37
CA LYS A 539 -5.66 -32.50 27.73
C LYS A 539 -6.97 -32.14 28.42
N GLY A 540 -8.09 -32.16 27.72
CA GLY A 540 -9.39 -31.77 28.27
C GLY A 540 -9.54 -30.27 28.56
N LYS A 541 -8.57 -29.45 28.12
CA LYS A 541 -8.55 -27.99 28.33
C LYS A 541 -7.88 -27.26 27.16
N LEU A 542 -8.12 -25.95 27.08
CA LEU A 542 -7.35 -25.03 26.24
C LEU A 542 -5.90 -24.90 26.74
N PRO A 543 -4.94 -24.53 25.87
CA PRO A 543 -3.59 -24.18 26.32
C PRO A 543 -3.60 -22.89 27.15
N ASP A 544 -2.58 -22.73 28.00
CA ASP A 544 -2.38 -21.53 28.82
C ASP A 544 -1.75 -20.38 27.99
N ALA A 545 -0.97 -20.73 26.95
CA ALA A 545 -0.46 -19.78 25.97
C ALA A 545 -0.33 -20.38 24.57
N VAL A 546 -0.43 -19.53 23.54
CA VAL A 546 -0.03 -19.84 22.17
C VAL A 546 1.04 -18.84 21.70
N VAL A 547 2.05 -19.36 20.99
CA VAL A 547 3.22 -18.60 20.55
C VAL A 547 3.42 -18.76 19.04
N ALA A 548 3.72 -17.66 18.35
CA ALA A 548 3.97 -17.65 16.91
C ALA A 548 4.98 -16.58 16.52
N CYS A 549 5.70 -16.79 15.41
CA CYS A 549 6.61 -15.79 14.86
C CYS A 549 5.83 -14.74 14.05
N VAL A 550 6.31 -13.49 14.05
CA VAL A 550 5.60 -12.35 13.45
C VAL A 550 6.53 -11.63 12.47
N GLY A 551 6.27 -11.86 11.17
CA GLY A 551 6.67 -10.95 10.10
C GLY A 551 5.44 -10.14 9.71
N GLY A 552 4.91 -10.34 8.50
CA GLY A 552 3.58 -9.80 8.16
C GLY A 552 2.41 -10.41 8.96
N GLY A 553 2.58 -11.55 9.62
CA GLY A 553 1.65 -12.05 10.64
C GLY A 553 0.69 -13.20 10.27
N SER A 554 0.75 -13.80 9.08
CA SER A 554 -0.23 -14.82 8.66
C SER A 554 -0.32 -16.07 9.55
N ASN A 555 0.82 -16.62 10.00
CA ASN A 555 0.83 -17.79 10.89
C ASN A 555 0.33 -17.42 12.29
N ALA A 556 0.76 -16.26 12.80
CA ALA A 556 0.37 -15.75 14.10
C ALA A 556 -1.14 -15.49 14.16
N VAL A 557 -1.70 -14.79 13.19
CA VAL A 557 -3.14 -14.53 13.16
C VAL A 557 -3.94 -15.83 12.98
N GLY A 558 -3.46 -16.78 12.18
CA GLY A 558 -4.09 -18.10 12.03
C GLY A 558 -4.09 -18.94 13.30
N MET A 559 -3.02 -18.84 14.10
CA MET A 559 -2.95 -19.48 15.41
C MET A 559 -3.81 -18.73 16.44
N PHE A 560 -3.72 -17.41 16.51
CA PHE A 560 -4.29 -16.59 17.59
C PHE A 560 -5.79 -16.34 17.43
N TYR A 561 -6.28 -16.14 16.21
CA TYR A 561 -7.66 -15.72 15.97
C TYR A 561 -8.70 -16.65 16.62
N PRO A 562 -8.58 -17.99 16.54
CA PRO A 562 -9.49 -18.89 17.23
C PRO A 562 -9.50 -18.76 18.75
N PHE A 563 -8.42 -18.25 19.37
CA PHE A 563 -8.31 -17.98 20.82
C PHE A 563 -8.57 -16.51 21.19
N SER A 564 -8.82 -15.63 20.21
CA SER A 564 -8.92 -14.19 20.44
C SER A 564 -9.98 -13.80 21.47
N LYS A 565 -11.06 -14.59 21.60
CA LYS A 565 -12.16 -14.38 22.57
C LYS A 565 -11.97 -15.15 23.88
N ASP A 566 -10.88 -15.90 24.05
CA ASP A 566 -10.57 -16.66 25.26
C ASP A 566 -9.49 -15.92 26.09
N PRO A 567 -9.88 -15.04 27.04
CA PRO A 567 -8.93 -14.25 27.81
C PRO A 567 -8.00 -15.08 28.70
N SER A 568 -8.36 -16.35 28.97
CA SER A 568 -7.49 -17.29 29.68
C SER A 568 -6.27 -17.72 28.88
N VAL A 569 -6.28 -17.57 27.55
CA VAL A 569 -5.18 -17.97 26.68
C VAL A 569 -4.32 -16.75 26.34
N LYS A 570 -3.05 -16.78 26.78
CA LYS A 570 -2.06 -15.76 26.44
C LYS A 570 -1.66 -15.89 24.96
N LEU A 571 -1.58 -14.77 24.26
CA LEU A 571 -1.13 -14.72 22.86
C LEU A 571 0.24 -14.02 22.83
N LEU A 572 1.28 -14.72 22.39
CA LEU A 572 2.64 -14.19 22.31
C LEU A 572 3.15 -14.23 20.86
N GLY A 573 3.29 -13.07 20.25
CA GLY A 573 4.01 -12.90 19.00
C GLY A 573 5.50 -12.65 19.23
N VAL A 574 6.37 -13.27 18.42
CA VAL A 574 7.82 -13.03 18.46
C VAL A 574 8.29 -12.46 17.13
N GLU A 575 8.78 -11.23 17.15
CA GLU A 575 9.28 -10.50 15.98
C GLU A 575 10.80 -10.68 15.80
N ALA A 576 11.29 -10.37 14.61
CA ALA A 576 12.72 -10.36 14.33
C ALA A 576 13.41 -9.11 14.89
N GLY A 577 14.17 -9.29 15.96
CA GLY A 577 14.98 -8.25 16.59
C GLY A 577 16.28 -7.92 15.86
N GLY A 578 16.65 -8.69 14.83
CA GLY A 578 17.87 -8.45 14.04
C GLY A 578 19.13 -8.37 14.91
N ASP A 579 19.89 -7.29 14.77
CA ASP A 579 21.06 -7.01 15.62
C ASP A 579 20.70 -6.43 17.01
N GLY A 580 19.43 -6.02 17.21
CA GLY A 580 18.89 -5.40 18.42
C GLY A 580 17.84 -4.34 18.09
N VAL A 581 16.78 -4.24 18.90
CA VAL A 581 15.68 -3.26 18.72
C VAL A 581 16.09 -1.80 19.00
N ASP A 582 17.23 -1.62 19.64
CA ASP A 582 17.89 -0.34 19.90
C ASP A 582 18.78 0.13 18.73
N THR A 583 18.91 -0.69 17.68
CA THR A 583 19.66 -0.40 16.46
C THR A 583 18.73 -0.14 15.28
N ASP A 584 19.22 0.42 14.18
CA ASP A 584 18.42 0.51 12.94
C ASP A 584 18.32 -0.82 12.17
N ARG A 585 18.88 -1.91 12.70
CA ARG A 585 19.02 -3.20 12.01
C ARG A 585 18.13 -4.26 12.66
N HIS A 586 16.82 -4.08 12.52
CA HIS A 586 15.82 -5.06 12.94
C HIS A 586 14.56 -5.04 12.05
N SER A 587 13.65 -5.97 12.31
CA SER A 587 12.31 -6.03 11.68
C SER A 587 11.20 -6.17 12.73
N ALA A 588 11.46 -5.70 13.96
CA ALA A 588 10.53 -5.75 15.10
C ALA A 588 9.50 -4.61 15.06
N THR A 589 8.56 -4.69 14.12
CA THR A 589 7.62 -3.62 13.77
C THR A 589 6.68 -3.18 14.90
N LEU A 590 6.12 -4.12 15.66
CA LEU A 590 5.24 -3.82 16.79
C LEU A 590 6.02 -3.33 18.01
N SER A 591 7.25 -3.81 18.18
CA SER A 591 8.12 -3.46 19.31
C SER A 591 8.82 -2.10 19.14
N GLY A 592 9.27 -1.77 17.93
CA GLY A 592 10.07 -0.56 17.63
C GLY A 592 9.44 0.39 16.62
N GLY A 593 8.31 0.04 16.00
CA GLY A 593 7.65 0.87 14.98
C GLY A 593 6.62 1.85 15.53
N THR A 594 6.05 2.62 14.62
CA THR A 594 5.00 3.61 14.88
C THR A 594 3.84 3.44 13.91
N HIS A 595 2.68 4.05 14.21
CA HIS A 595 1.53 3.99 13.31
C HIS A 595 1.83 4.67 11.97
N GLY A 596 1.41 4.04 10.88
CA GLY A 596 1.54 4.60 9.53
C GLY A 596 0.80 3.80 8.49
N VAL A 597 1.04 4.13 7.22
CA VAL A 597 0.43 3.50 6.04
C VAL A 597 1.52 2.91 5.15
N LEU A 598 1.38 1.63 4.84
CA LEU A 598 2.29 0.89 3.96
C LEU A 598 1.49 -0.15 3.18
N HIS A 599 1.78 -0.34 1.89
CA HIS A 599 1.15 -1.36 1.05
C HIS A 599 -0.38 -1.39 1.15
N GLY A 600 -1.06 -0.24 1.16
CA GLY A 600 -2.51 -0.21 1.15
C GLY A 600 -3.22 -0.27 2.51
N VAL A 601 -2.49 -0.31 3.62
CA VAL A 601 -3.09 -0.53 4.94
C VAL A 601 -2.49 0.36 6.02
N ARG A 602 -3.34 0.86 6.92
CA ARG A 602 -2.90 1.52 8.16
C ARG A 602 -2.58 0.50 9.23
N THR A 603 -1.35 0.53 9.75
CA THR A 603 -0.81 -0.46 10.70
C THR A 603 0.40 0.13 11.44
N TYR A 604 1.11 -0.68 12.24
CA TYR A 604 2.47 -0.35 12.69
C TYR A 604 3.47 -0.57 11.57
N ILE A 605 4.41 0.37 11.43
CA ILE A 605 5.49 0.31 10.46
C ILE A 605 6.81 0.82 11.05
N LEU A 606 7.92 0.33 10.51
CA LEU A 606 9.26 0.88 10.73
C LEU A 606 9.47 2.04 9.77
N GLN A 607 9.58 3.24 10.31
CA GLN A 607 9.70 4.47 9.54
C GLN A 607 10.54 5.51 10.29
N ASP A 608 11.11 6.45 9.55
CA ASP A 608 11.78 7.60 10.11
C ASP A 608 10.78 8.69 10.56
N LYS A 609 11.32 9.76 11.18
CA LYS A 609 10.55 10.92 11.64
C LYS A 609 9.87 11.74 10.53
N HIS A 610 10.15 11.43 9.26
CA HIS A 610 9.59 12.09 8.09
C HIS A 610 8.54 11.21 7.39
N GLY A 611 8.24 10.03 7.96
CA GLY A 611 7.29 9.08 7.42
C GLY A 611 7.84 8.30 6.23
N GLN A 612 9.16 8.22 6.07
CA GLN A 612 9.81 7.36 5.08
C GLN A 612 10.01 5.97 5.68
N ILE A 613 9.74 4.94 4.91
CA ILE A 613 9.81 3.54 5.34
C ILE A 613 11.28 3.17 5.50
N SER A 614 11.65 2.73 6.71
CA SER A 614 13.00 2.30 7.02
C SER A 614 13.33 0.98 6.33
N ASP A 615 14.60 0.79 6.00
CA ASP A 615 15.11 -0.53 5.65
C ASP A 615 15.11 -1.42 6.90
N THR A 616 15.00 -2.73 6.69
CA THR A 616 14.88 -3.71 7.78
C THR A 616 16.01 -4.72 7.75
N HIS A 617 16.17 -5.46 8.86
CA HIS A 617 17.17 -6.52 8.93
C HIS A 617 16.71 -7.70 9.79
N SER A 618 16.83 -8.89 9.23
CA SER A 618 16.81 -10.15 9.96
C SER A 618 17.60 -11.20 9.21
N VAL A 619 18.16 -12.17 9.95
CA VAL A 619 18.67 -13.41 9.36
C VAL A 619 17.56 -14.25 8.71
N SER A 620 16.30 -14.02 9.08
CA SER A 620 15.13 -14.69 8.52
C SER A 620 14.44 -13.83 7.46
N ALA A 621 14.61 -14.19 6.19
CA ALA A 621 13.98 -13.49 5.07
C ALA A 621 12.44 -13.43 5.15
N GLY A 622 11.78 -14.37 5.85
CA GLY A 622 10.32 -14.36 6.02
C GLY A 622 9.80 -13.40 7.10
N LEU A 623 10.69 -12.91 7.98
CA LEU A 623 10.38 -11.89 8.99
C LEU A 623 10.92 -10.51 8.61
N ASP A 624 11.74 -10.41 7.56
CA ASP A 624 12.36 -9.18 7.10
C ASP A 624 11.38 -8.27 6.33
N TYR A 625 10.46 -7.65 7.08
CA TYR A 625 9.40 -6.81 6.54
C TYR A 625 9.10 -5.60 7.47
N PRO A 626 9.02 -4.35 6.95
CA PRO A 626 8.83 -3.16 7.77
C PRO A 626 7.40 -2.92 8.27
N GLY A 627 6.44 -3.78 7.92
CA GLY A 627 5.05 -3.65 8.34
C GLY A 627 4.57 -4.88 9.12
N VAL A 628 3.30 -4.85 9.52
CA VAL A 628 2.64 -5.98 10.19
C VAL A 628 1.14 -5.98 9.90
N GLY A 629 0.48 -7.13 10.00
CA GLY A 629 -0.96 -7.22 9.77
C GLY A 629 -1.78 -6.36 10.75
N PRO A 630 -2.84 -5.67 10.28
CA PRO A 630 -3.59 -4.71 11.09
C PRO A 630 -4.34 -5.32 12.27
N GLU A 631 -4.71 -6.60 12.20
CA GLU A 631 -5.36 -7.29 13.33
C GLU A 631 -4.38 -7.56 14.48
N LEU A 632 -3.10 -7.82 14.17
CA LEU A 632 -2.05 -7.92 15.19
C LEU A 632 -1.74 -6.57 15.82
N ALA A 633 -1.71 -5.50 15.02
CA ALA A 633 -1.60 -4.13 15.50
C ALA A 633 -2.73 -3.78 16.49
N ASN A 634 -3.96 -4.14 16.16
CA ASN A 634 -5.10 -3.96 17.06
C ASN A 634 -4.97 -4.77 18.35
N TRP A 635 -4.52 -6.04 18.28
CA TRP A 635 -4.31 -6.84 19.49
C TRP A 635 -3.16 -6.36 20.35
N LYS A 636 -2.17 -5.67 19.78
CA LYS A 636 -1.15 -4.96 20.57
C LYS A 636 -1.78 -3.80 21.33
N ASP A 637 -2.51 -2.92 20.65
CA ASP A 637 -3.02 -1.68 21.24
C ASP A 637 -4.15 -1.92 22.25
N THR A 638 -4.88 -3.03 22.09
CA THR A 638 -5.90 -3.48 23.05
C THR A 638 -5.35 -4.39 24.15
N ASP A 639 -4.03 -4.60 24.20
CA ASP A 639 -3.35 -5.52 25.13
C ASP A 639 -3.82 -6.98 25.06
N ARG A 640 -4.55 -7.36 24.01
CA ARG A 640 -5.02 -8.75 23.81
C ARG A 640 -3.87 -9.70 23.53
N ALA A 641 -2.85 -9.26 22.78
CA ALA A 641 -1.64 -10.02 22.51
C ALA A 641 -0.40 -9.24 22.95
N LYS A 642 0.63 -9.96 23.39
CA LYS A 642 1.94 -9.40 23.70
C LYS A 642 2.92 -9.74 22.59
N PHE A 643 3.81 -8.80 22.31
CA PHE A 643 4.83 -8.93 21.27
C PHE A 643 6.19 -8.65 21.88
N ILE A 644 7.16 -9.52 21.56
CA ILE A 644 8.56 -9.38 21.95
C ILE A 644 9.43 -9.53 20.71
N ALA A 645 10.66 -9.06 20.78
CA ALA A 645 11.65 -9.26 19.72
C ALA A 645 12.68 -10.31 20.14
N ALA A 646 13.11 -11.15 19.20
CA ALA A 646 14.27 -12.03 19.36
C ALA A 646 15.33 -11.65 18.32
N THR A 647 16.53 -11.34 18.78
CA THR A 647 17.69 -11.03 17.92
C THR A 647 18.09 -12.24 17.07
N ASP A 648 18.88 -12.01 16.03
CA ASP A 648 19.38 -13.08 15.16
C ASP A 648 20.18 -14.14 15.95
N ALA A 649 20.92 -13.71 16.98
CA ALA A 649 21.63 -14.62 17.87
C ALA A 649 20.66 -15.51 18.68
N GLU A 650 19.57 -14.92 19.19
CA GLU A 650 18.54 -15.63 19.94
C GLU A 650 17.72 -16.58 19.04
N ALA A 651 17.44 -16.17 17.80
CA ALA A 651 16.85 -17.04 16.79
C ALA A 651 17.75 -18.26 16.52
N PHE A 652 19.07 -18.09 16.44
CA PHE A 652 20.00 -19.21 16.29
C PHE A 652 20.04 -20.14 17.51
N ILE A 653 19.83 -19.60 18.72
CA ILE A 653 19.63 -20.42 19.93
C ILE A 653 18.35 -21.25 19.75
N GLY A 654 17.24 -20.64 19.34
CA GLY A 654 15.98 -21.35 19.08
C GLY A 654 16.12 -22.45 18.01
N PHE A 655 16.84 -22.16 16.93
CA PHE A 655 17.13 -23.11 15.85
C PHE A 655 17.92 -24.31 16.38
N ARG A 656 18.98 -24.05 17.14
CA ARG A 656 19.84 -25.08 17.77
C ARG A 656 19.04 -25.95 18.73
N LEU A 657 18.26 -25.34 19.62
CA LEU A 657 17.50 -26.04 20.65
C LEU A 657 16.55 -27.05 20.03
N LEU A 658 15.72 -26.64 19.07
CA LEU A 658 14.77 -27.56 18.46
C LEU A 658 15.48 -28.67 17.67
N SER A 659 16.54 -28.31 16.95
CA SER A 659 17.31 -29.28 16.16
C SER A 659 17.98 -30.35 17.03
N GLN A 660 18.60 -29.98 18.14
CA GLN A 660 19.37 -30.91 18.99
C GLN A 660 18.53 -31.64 20.04
N LEU A 661 17.45 -31.02 20.51
CA LEU A 661 16.59 -31.61 21.53
C LEU A 661 15.49 -32.47 20.91
N GLU A 662 14.88 -32.03 19.81
CA GLU A 662 13.74 -32.72 19.20
C GLU A 662 14.04 -33.33 17.83
N GLY A 663 15.23 -33.12 17.27
CA GLY A 663 15.58 -33.65 15.95
C GLY A 663 14.79 -33.00 14.80
N ILE A 664 14.21 -31.82 15.04
CA ILE A 664 13.41 -31.09 14.05
C ILE A 664 14.20 -29.84 13.66
N ILE A 665 14.49 -29.68 12.36
CA ILE A 665 15.16 -28.50 11.83
C ILE A 665 14.10 -27.44 11.50
N PRO A 666 13.91 -26.39 12.32
CA PRO A 666 12.88 -25.38 12.09
C PRO A 666 13.32 -24.38 11.02
N ALA A 667 12.36 -23.72 10.38
CA ALA A 667 12.66 -22.49 9.67
C ALA A 667 13.23 -21.41 10.62
N LEU A 668 14.09 -20.53 10.12
CA LEU A 668 14.63 -19.42 10.93
C LEU A 668 13.51 -18.52 11.47
N GLU A 669 12.42 -18.35 10.73
CA GLU A 669 11.21 -17.65 11.17
C GLU A 669 10.67 -18.29 12.46
N THR A 670 10.43 -19.59 12.40
CA THR A 670 9.92 -20.39 13.52
C THR A 670 10.89 -20.40 14.71
N SER A 671 12.19 -20.31 14.45
CA SER A 671 13.23 -20.34 15.49
C SER A 671 13.12 -19.16 16.47
N HIS A 672 12.62 -18.01 16.00
CA HIS A 672 12.29 -16.87 16.88
C HIS A 672 11.19 -17.25 17.88
N ALA A 673 10.12 -17.90 17.40
CA ALA A 673 9.02 -18.37 18.25
C ALA A 673 9.48 -19.44 19.26
N ILE A 674 10.41 -20.32 18.86
CA ILE A 674 11.00 -21.31 19.78
C ILE A 674 11.73 -20.60 20.92
N PHE A 675 12.59 -19.62 20.61
CA PHE A 675 13.30 -18.87 21.63
C PHE A 675 12.33 -18.18 22.61
N GLY A 676 11.39 -17.39 22.08
CA GLY A 676 10.41 -16.68 22.91
C GLY A 676 9.51 -17.60 23.74
N ALA A 677 9.13 -18.76 23.20
CA ALA A 677 8.34 -19.75 23.94
C ALA A 677 9.13 -20.42 25.08
N VAL A 678 10.42 -20.71 24.87
CA VAL A 678 11.29 -21.27 25.92
C VAL A 678 11.48 -20.27 27.05
N GLU A 679 11.69 -19.00 26.74
CA GLU A 679 11.78 -17.94 27.76
C GLU A 679 10.45 -17.78 28.52
N LEU A 680 9.32 -17.80 27.81
CA LEU A 680 7.99 -17.79 28.46
C LEU A 680 7.79 -19.01 29.37
N ALA A 681 8.13 -20.20 28.89
CA ALA A 681 7.98 -21.47 29.62
C ALA A 681 8.71 -21.45 30.96
N LYS A 682 9.94 -20.90 31.02
CA LYS A 682 10.73 -20.75 32.25
C LYS A 682 10.03 -19.93 33.34
N THR A 683 9.17 -19.00 32.94
CA THR A 683 8.42 -18.14 33.88
C THR A 683 7.07 -18.74 34.30
N MET A 684 6.65 -19.81 33.64
CA MET A 684 5.35 -20.46 33.84
C MET A 684 5.47 -21.68 34.75
N LYS A 685 4.34 -22.08 35.35
CA LYS A 685 4.29 -23.20 36.30
C LYS A 685 4.32 -24.54 35.55
N LYS A 686 4.95 -25.53 36.17
CA LYS A 686 4.83 -26.93 35.72
C LYS A 686 3.35 -27.33 35.66
N GLY A 687 2.96 -27.98 34.55
CA GLY A 687 1.58 -28.39 34.29
C GLY A 687 0.74 -27.36 33.51
N GLU A 688 1.21 -26.13 33.36
CA GLU A 688 0.69 -25.22 32.33
C GLU A 688 1.19 -25.65 30.95
N ASP A 689 0.45 -25.31 29.89
CA ASP A 689 0.69 -25.78 28.52
C ASP A 689 0.87 -24.60 27.55
N ILE A 690 1.97 -24.60 26.79
CA ILE A 690 2.27 -23.63 25.73
C ILE A 690 2.24 -24.36 24.38
N VAL A 691 1.49 -23.84 23.40
CA VAL A 691 1.53 -24.35 22.02
C VAL A 691 2.27 -23.37 21.12
N ILE A 692 3.29 -23.87 20.42
CA ILE A 692 4.07 -23.11 19.44
C ILE A 692 3.58 -23.45 18.04
N CYS A 693 3.27 -22.44 17.24
CA CYS A 693 3.06 -22.59 15.80
C CYS A 693 4.40 -22.83 15.11
N LEU A 694 4.71 -24.10 14.78
CA LEU A 694 5.91 -24.47 14.03
C LEU A 694 5.70 -24.18 12.55
N SER A 695 5.78 -22.90 12.19
CA SER A 695 5.22 -22.33 10.95
C SER A 695 5.78 -22.86 9.62
N GLY A 696 6.95 -23.50 9.66
CA GLY A 696 7.65 -24.03 8.49
C GLY A 696 8.95 -24.74 8.86
N ARG A 697 9.43 -25.59 7.93
CA ARG A 697 10.68 -26.37 8.06
C ARG A 697 11.92 -25.60 7.56
N GLY A 698 13.07 -25.96 8.12
CA GLY A 698 14.34 -25.26 7.92
C GLY A 698 15.18 -25.67 6.72
N ASP A 699 14.71 -26.58 5.85
CA ASP A 699 15.50 -27.03 4.70
C ASP A 699 16.00 -25.87 3.82
N LYS A 700 15.19 -24.80 3.71
CA LYS A 700 15.55 -23.60 2.95
C LYS A 700 16.66 -22.76 3.62
N ASP A 701 16.82 -22.91 4.93
CA ASP A 701 17.66 -22.04 5.75
C ASP A 701 19.01 -22.68 6.08
N VAL A 702 19.20 -23.99 5.82
CA VAL A 702 20.45 -24.70 6.18
C VAL A 702 21.69 -24.01 5.58
N GLN A 703 21.61 -23.55 4.34
CA GLN A 703 22.70 -22.81 3.71
C GLN A 703 22.95 -21.47 4.42
N SER A 704 21.91 -20.66 4.65
CA SER A 704 22.03 -19.39 5.36
C SER A 704 22.57 -19.58 6.79
N VAL A 705 22.14 -20.63 7.48
CA VAL A 705 22.67 -20.99 8.80
C VAL A 705 24.15 -21.32 8.71
N ALA A 706 24.58 -22.12 7.72
CA ALA A 706 26.00 -22.44 7.53
C ALA A 706 26.85 -21.18 7.22
N GLU A 707 26.30 -20.21 6.49
CA GLU A 707 26.98 -18.96 6.13
C GLU A 707 27.07 -17.97 7.32
N GLU A 708 26.03 -17.89 8.15
CA GLU A 708 25.94 -16.93 9.28
C GLU A 708 26.49 -17.48 10.60
N LEU A 709 26.52 -18.81 10.78
CA LEU A 709 27.01 -19.45 12.01
C LEU A 709 28.46 -19.09 12.36
N PRO A 710 29.42 -18.93 11.43
CA PRO A 710 30.76 -18.44 11.76
C PRO A 710 30.77 -17.08 12.46
N LYS A 711 29.77 -16.22 12.19
CA LYS A 711 29.61 -14.90 12.81
C LYS A 711 28.83 -14.95 14.13
N LEU A 712 27.71 -15.68 14.16
CA LEU A 712 26.81 -15.73 15.31
C LEU A 712 27.18 -16.80 16.34
N GLY A 713 27.71 -17.92 15.88
CA GLY A 713 28.09 -19.09 16.67
C GLY A 713 28.99 -18.78 17.87
N PRO A 714 30.08 -17.99 17.70
CA PRO A 714 30.94 -17.59 18.82
C PRO A 714 30.20 -16.82 19.92
N LYS A 715 29.15 -16.04 19.57
CA LYS A 715 28.36 -15.26 20.53
C LYS A 715 27.44 -16.13 21.39
N ILE A 716 27.01 -17.28 20.86
CA ILE A 716 26.02 -18.17 21.50
C ILE A 716 26.59 -19.53 21.91
N GLY A 717 27.91 -19.70 21.79
CA GLY A 717 28.61 -20.95 22.08
C GLY A 717 28.14 -22.10 21.18
N TRP A 718 27.90 -21.85 19.89
CA TRP A 718 27.52 -22.88 18.93
C TRP A 718 28.46 -22.88 17.74
N ASP A 719 29.34 -23.88 17.68
CA ASP A 719 30.34 -23.99 16.63
C ASP A 719 30.19 -25.34 15.91
N LEU A 720 29.72 -25.30 14.66
CA LEU A 720 29.70 -26.43 13.75
C LEU A 720 30.79 -26.17 12.71
N ARG A 721 32.05 -26.35 13.09
CA ARG A 721 33.16 -26.25 12.12
C ARG A 721 32.96 -27.29 11.01
N PHE A 722 32.79 -26.79 9.80
CA PHE A 722 33.22 -27.49 8.60
C PHE A 722 34.59 -26.96 8.19
#